data_AF-A0A2C5Z1H9-F1
#
_entry.id   AF-A0A2C5Z1H9-F1
#
_cell.length_a   1.000
_cell.length_b   1.000
_cell.length_c   1.000
_cell.angle_alpha   90.00
_cell.angle_beta   90.00
_cell.angle_gamma   90.00
#
_symmetry.space_group_name_H-M   'P 1'
#
loop_
_entity.id
_entity.type
_entity.pdbx_description
1 polymer ?
#
loop_
_entity_poly.entity_id
_entity_poly.type
_entity_poly.pdbx_seq_one_letter_code
_entity_poly.pdbx_strand_id
1 'polypeptide(L)'
;MSDSSSSGSLRSRLAAVLPKDHRFDLFHLSTPPVKTDALCSAPPNERPDRTYCEKHFLAVSVAAPKNVLILGLELFVYTTAYATTLFVSKADSTGCLSLLGLPKSGLSPSREICTAFIAYLVENRRRSGIQLVVSLFARAQGQYLFPGSVKHDGKHVLDDRGLVKWWCRVLDPLLDHIQSKTWARSQGYLVIPGLESVEARAFLPRMRSETGSEWLIGHPLERISHYGREFDWVPPRCLIPRFPDDPKSRFRDELDEEAAKSGLMRNLGSWKSVKTLDTFWEVMGFRQECSSGRMTGFIWVVFDDEIAAQLNDARPQTPTRQPIGSRGIPKTTPKKLRQSVGHGSPRALTDDQQQDRDKTKKKRQRLKGAIRARQPRIKTTRRNYFADMPSTSKYYFWPSQGRGERIVDEGDYKRIIDLLLHLDFATPDKAAGSSRRWIDEAGIGVSWGLEVTGPWRTKIGSNKEGKSVWSVGVGSARVSRLKILNQGQFRTSHHPLFAMAQPATVKSLVTCIIAGTHYLIHPQKLGTIQETIKPDALLPVTLLDTQEIFDGVDDTLRKFQSRDDVFAPDFGFILVEKPGANSSKVAHAASHSRELYSLHDDARGTAAMAADGHDESKLAVKGLAGLPSGPYFLQGPNLHQAWRLYDDTAGAFAMGVVPENVTTQETSFRAVSSLSDSGLHRSIAVPSRLYYDRISEAKPLNGLRIAISDSMALKGVSTSLSSRAWLALNPSPADTTAALAQRLIDLGAVIVGKTKSSQFASGLAWVDEHAPWSPRGDGYQRVFGGAAGAGAAIASYQWLAEALAIDGIDGLGETHALFSLRTTPGTIALNGTQISSRSYDTVGLMGRTMAGLSRIASSILTPTDSEKKLSLPGRLVFPLDMASTNISEEHQKLAKLFQRALEKVTGHRPDTVNLTAAWDTSPPAEARGKSLHEYITHPAFRSFCYEFFNEYDGFKKEYQDSFKQPPYAEATTRYRWAPMPPGRLTPELLSWILRAPQVMVPFAQLPYESTISQRKEYHAVYGSVMGPAGGDLSALYLVREALDTARWRNVVDTGPLAFPQDYTPPDVNLLRTDLKV
;
A
#
# COMPACT_ATOMS: atom_id res chain seq x y z
N MET A 1 15.53 -60.86 -16.58
CA MET A 1 16.26 -59.59 -16.38
C MET A 1 15.63 -58.55 -17.30
N SER A 2 14.62 -57.82 -16.81
CA SER A 2 14.05 -56.63 -17.45
C SER A 2 13.15 -55.91 -16.44
N ASP A 3 13.26 -54.57 -16.43
CA ASP A 3 12.33 -53.56 -15.88
C ASP A 3 12.19 -53.33 -14.37
N SER A 4 13.18 -52.65 -13.77
CA SER A 4 12.96 -51.88 -12.53
C SER A 4 13.69 -50.53 -12.41
N SER A 5 14.24 -49.95 -13.49
CA SER A 5 15.11 -48.74 -13.39
C SER A 5 14.56 -47.42 -13.95
N SER A 6 13.28 -47.29 -14.32
CA SER A 6 12.81 -46.13 -15.11
C SER A 6 12.17 -44.95 -14.36
N SER A 7 11.96 -44.99 -13.04
CA SER A 7 11.19 -43.93 -12.36
C SER A 7 11.97 -42.66 -12.00
N GLY A 8 13.31 -42.69 -11.92
CA GLY A 8 14.13 -41.59 -11.37
C GLY A 8 14.79 -40.61 -12.35
N SER A 9 14.73 -40.85 -13.66
CA SER A 9 15.43 -40.05 -14.67
C SER A 9 14.82 -38.64 -14.88
N LEU A 10 15.62 -37.67 -15.35
CA LEU A 10 15.09 -36.35 -15.74
C LEU A 10 14.00 -36.47 -16.81
N ARG A 11 14.16 -37.42 -17.74
CA ARG A 11 13.20 -37.75 -18.79
C ARG A 11 11.84 -38.16 -18.24
N SER A 12 11.79 -39.09 -17.28
CA SER A 12 10.54 -39.58 -16.71
C SER A 12 9.80 -38.51 -15.91
N ARG A 13 10.53 -37.66 -15.18
CA ARG A 13 9.94 -36.53 -14.42
C ARG A 13 9.32 -35.48 -15.33
N LEU A 14 10.04 -35.10 -16.39
CA LEU A 14 9.52 -34.13 -17.35
C LEU A 14 8.38 -34.72 -18.18
N ALA A 15 8.46 -35.99 -18.57
CA ALA A 15 7.36 -36.66 -19.24
C ALA A 15 6.06 -36.59 -18.42
N ALA A 16 6.13 -36.75 -17.11
CA ALA A 16 4.94 -36.72 -16.23
C ALA A 16 4.20 -35.38 -16.22
N VAL A 17 4.87 -34.27 -16.53
CA VAL A 17 4.30 -32.91 -16.39
C VAL A 17 4.05 -32.20 -17.73
N LEU A 18 4.49 -32.77 -18.84
CA LEU A 18 4.34 -32.17 -20.18
C LEU A 18 2.97 -32.49 -20.82
N PRO A 19 2.43 -31.61 -21.67
CA PRO A 19 1.17 -31.82 -22.39
C PRO A 19 1.18 -33.09 -23.26
N LYS A 20 0.02 -33.75 -23.36
CA LYS A 20 -0.18 -34.85 -24.32
C LYS A 20 -0.16 -34.33 -25.76
N ASP A 21 0.35 -35.16 -26.67
CA ASP A 21 0.33 -34.97 -28.13
C ASP A 21 1.29 -33.89 -28.69
N HIS A 22 2.19 -33.35 -27.86
CA HIS A 22 3.26 -32.44 -28.29
C HIS A 22 4.66 -33.00 -27.95
N ARG A 23 5.57 -32.93 -28.91
CA ARG A 23 6.97 -33.35 -28.77
C ARG A 23 7.84 -32.20 -28.24
N PHE A 24 8.58 -32.45 -27.18
CA PHE A 24 9.59 -31.57 -26.62
C PHE A 24 10.97 -32.21 -26.73
N ASP A 25 11.99 -31.42 -27.08
CA ASP A 25 13.39 -31.85 -26.98
C ASP A 25 14.07 -31.08 -25.83
N LEU A 26 14.85 -31.78 -25.01
CA LEU A 26 15.53 -31.25 -23.84
C LEU A 26 17.03 -31.27 -24.06
N PHE A 27 17.70 -30.18 -23.72
CA PHE A 27 19.15 -30.04 -23.87
C PHE A 27 19.76 -29.67 -22.52
N HIS A 28 20.28 -30.67 -21.81
CA HIS A 28 20.91 -30.47 -20.49
C HIS A 28 22.44 -30.43 -20.60
N LEU A 29 23.00 -29.24 -20.45
CA LEU A 29 24.44 -28.97 -20.41
C LEU A 29 24.92 -28.86 -18.96
N SER A 30 26.10 -29.39 -18.66
CA SER A 30 26.74 -29.21 -17.36
C SER A 30 28.26 -29.06 -17.44
N THR A 31 28.88 -28.61 -16.35
CA THR A 31 30.34 -28.55 -16.18
C THR A 31 30.76 -29.45 -15.01
N PRO A 32 32.02 -29.94 -14.96
CA PRO A 32 32.53 -30.58 -13.75
C PRO A 32 32.65 -29.54 -12.61
N PRO A 33 32.61 -29.97 -11.33
CA PRO A 33 32.90 -29.09 -10.20
C PRO A 33 34.29 -28.43 -10.29
N VAL A 34 34.33 -27.12 -10.53
CA VAL A 34 35.57 -26.32 -10.58
C VAL A 34 35.72 -25.53 -9.28
N LYS A 35 36.96 -25.44 -8.77
CA LYS A 35 37.23 -24.64 -7.57
C LYS A 35 36.97 -23.16 -7.87
N THR A 36 36.19 -22.51 -7.01
CA THR A 36 35.83 -21.08 -7.12
C THR A 36 36.03 -20.36 -5.78
N ASP A 37 35.77 -19.06 -5.76
CA ASP A 37 35.79 -18.24 -4.55
C ASP A 37 34.68 -18.65 -3.57
N ALA A 38 34.88 -18.37 -2.29
CA ALA A 38 33.89 -18.67 -1.26
C ALA A 38 32.65 -17.80 -1.42
N LEU A 39 31.46 -18.39 -1.22
CA LEU A 39 30.19 -17.65 -1.26
C LEU A 39 30.14 -16.57 -0.18
N CYS A 40 30.47 -16.92 1.06
CA CYS A 40 30.50 -16.00 2.19
C CYS A 40 31.94 -15.60 2.52
N SER A 41 32.10 -14.39 3.05
CA SER A 41 33.40 -13.96 3.55
C SER A 41 33.79 -14.72 4.83
N ALA A 42 35.07 -15.03 5.00
CA ALA A 42 35.56 -15.59 6.25
C ALA A 42 35.52 -14.54 7.38
N PRO A 43 35.25 -14.94 8.64
CA PRO A 43 35.51 -14.11 9.82
C PRO A 43 36.97 -13.64 9.89
N PRO A 44 37.27 -12.54 10.61
CA PRO A 44 38.64 -12.05 10.76
C PRO A 44 39.59 -13.14 11.28
N ASN A 45 40.77 -13.24 10.67
CA ASN A 45 41.81 -14.24 10.96
C ASN A 45 41.51 -15.69 10.55
N GLU A 46 40.39 -15.95 9.88
CA GLU A 46 40.05 -17.27 9.33
C GLU A 46 40.30 -17.38 7.82
N ARG A 47 40.38 -18.62 7.33
CA ARG A 47 40.52 -18.88 5.88
C ARG A 47 39.14 -19.03 5.22
N PRO A 48 38.94 -18.51 3.99
CA PRO A 48 37.72 -18.75 3.23
C PRO A 48 37.45 -20.24 2.99
N ASP A 49 36.17 -20.60 2.98
CA ASP A 49 35.74 -21.96 2.69
C ASP A 49 36.17 -22.41 1.30
N ARG A 50 36.72 -23.63 1.25
CA ARG A 50 37.03 -24.26 -0.04
C ARG A 50 35.74 -24.59 -0.77
N THR A 51 35.47 -23.84 -1.83
CA THR A 51 34.21 -23.90 -2.58
C THR A 51 34.44 -24.43 -3.99
N TYR A 52 33.53 -25.27 -4.46
CA TYR A 52 33.46 -25.75 -5.83
C TYR A 52 32.14 -25.35 -6.45
N CYS A 53 32.14 -25.01 -7.74
CA CYS A 53 30.96 -24.66 -8.51
C CYS A 53 30.82 -25.61 -9.71
N GLU A 54 29.64 -26.18 -9.85
CA GLU A 54 29.17 -26.85 -11.06
C GLU A 54 28.08 -25.96 -11.70
N LYS A 55 28.11 -25.80 -13.01
CA LYS A 55 27.12 -25.03 -13.78
C LYS A 55 26.24 -25.96 -14.57
N HIS A 56 24.92 -25.72 -14.56
CA HIS A 56 23.91 -26.42 -15.33
C HIS A 56 23.14 -25.44 -16.20
N PHE A 57 22.86 -25.84 -17.43
CA PHE A 57 21.96 -25.12 -18.32
C PHE A 57 20.97 -26.10 -18.94
N LEU A 58 19.68 -25.86 -18.76
CA LEU A 58 18.61 -26.60 -19.42
C LEU A 58 17.99 -25.69 -20.48
N ALA A 59 18.06 -26.11 -21.73
CA ALA A 59 17.26 -25.54 -22.81
C ALA A 59 16.17 -26.53 -23.22
N VAL A 60 14.98 -26.01 -23.50
CA VAL A 60 13.84 -26.84 -23.97
C VAL A 60 13.37 -26.29 -25.30
N SER A 61 13.16 -27.17 -26.27
CA SER A 61 12.56 -26.82 -27.55
C SER A 61 11.26 -27.58 -27.82
N VAL A 62 10.52 -27.10 -28.81
CA VAL A 62 9.29 -27.72 -29.28
C VAL A 62 9.25 -27.83 -30.80
N ALA A 63 8.62 -28.88 -31.30
CA ALA A 63 8.35 -29.07 -32.72
C ALA A 63 7.05 -28.35 -33.15
N ALA A 64 7.16 -27.15 -33.74
CA ALA A 64 6.05 -26.48 -34.41
C ALA A 64 6.54 -25.53 -35.51
N PRO A 65 6.01 -25.64 -36.73
CA PRO A 65 6.65 -26.07 -38.01
C PRO A 65 8.19 -26.17 -38.12
N LYS A 66 8.98 -25.56 -37.25
CA LYS A 66 10.44 -25.73 -37.11
C LYS A 66 10.78 -26.00 -35.64
N ASN A 67 11.93 -26.61 -35.33
CA ASN A 67 12.34 -26.84 -33.94
C ASN A 67 12.81 -25.52 -33.31
N VAL A 68 12.15 -25.07 -32.23
CA VAL A 68 12.42 -23.75 -31.62
C VAL A 68 12.55 -23.87 -30.10
N LEU A 69 13.60 -23.27 -29.53
CA LEU A 69 13.79 -23.12 -28.09
C LEU A 69 12.65 -22.29 -27.49
N ILE A 70 12.06 -22.77 -26.39
CA ILE A 70 10.93 -22.15 -25.68
C ILE A 70 11.29 -21.67 -24.28
N LEU A 71 12.27 -22.31 -23.63
CA LEU A 71 12.67 -22.06 -22.24
C LEU A 71 14.17 -22.30 -22.09
N GLY A 72 14.83 -21.45 -21.32
CA GLY A 72 16.21 -21.61 -20.88
C GLY A 72 16.30 -21.40 -19.37
N LEU A 73 17.05 -22.26 -18.67
CA LEU A 73 17.20 -22.22 -17.22
C LEU A 73 18.66 -22.52 -16.84
N GLU A 74 19.33 -21.54 -16.24
CA GLU A 74 20.72 -21.61 -15.77
C GLU A 74 20.75 -21.74 -14.24
N LEU A 75 21.46 -22.76 -13.72
CA LEU A 75 21.69 -22.94 -12.29
C LEU A 75 23.16 -23.23 -11.98
N PHE A 76 23.61 -22.75 -10.82
CA PHE A 76 24.93 -23.02 -10.28
C PHE A 76 24.84 -23.81 -8.97
N VAL A 77 25.53 -24.93 -8.89
CA VAL A 77 25.62 -25.80 -7.71
C VAL A 77 26.95 -25.51 -7.03
N TYR A 78 26.89 -24.73 -5.96
CA TYR A 78 28.03 -24.45 -5.09
C TYR A 78 28.11 -25.51 -4.00
N THR A 79 29.31 -26.01 -3.72
CA THR A 79 29.52 -27.04 -2.71
C THR A 79 30.73 -26.72 -1.85
N THR A 80 30.55 -26.83 -0.53
CA THR A 80 31.60 -26.74 0.49
C THR A 80 31.60 -28.02 1.33
N ALA A 81 32.47 -28.07 2.35
CA ALA A 81 32.43 -29.15 3.34
C ALA A 81 31.16 -29.13 4.22
N TYR A 82 30.39 -28.02 4.21
CA TYR A 82 29.31 -27.77 5.16
C TYR A 82 27.92 -27.65 4.53
N ALA A 83 27.84 -27.25 3.25
CA ALA A 83 26.58 -27.03 2.57
C ALA A 83 26.67 -27.29 1.05
N THR A 84 25.53 -27.65 0.46
CA THR A 84 25.28 -27.64 -0.99
C THR A 84 24.29 -26.51 -1.30
N THR A 85 24.64 -25.55 -2.16
CA THR A 85 23.78 -24.42 -2.52
C THR A 85 23.47 -24.42 -4.01
N LEU A 86 22.21 -24.61 -4.37
CA LEU A 86 21.68 -24.49 -5.73
C LEU A 86 21.21 -23.05 -5.94
N PHE A 87 21.92 -22.30 -6.75
CA PHE A 87 21.56 -20.94 -7.12
C PHE A 87 20.91 -20.90 -8.50
N VAL A 88 19.67 -20.44 -8.60
CA VAL A 88 19.03 -20.18 -9.90
C VAL A 88 19.54 -18.84 -10.42
N SER A 89 20.37 -18.90 -11.47
CA SER A 89 21.05 -17.75 -12.06
C SER A 89 20.14 -17.00 -13.01
N LYS A 90 19.59 -17.71 -14.01
CA LYS A 90 18.75 -17.11 -15.07
C LYS A 90 17.63 -18.07 -15.45
N ALA A 91 16.44 -17.54 -15.69
CA ALA A 91 15.37 -18.26 -16.37
C ALA A 91 14.71 -17.31 -17.35
N ASP A 92 14.50 -17.78 -18.59
CA ASP A 92 13.88 -16.96 -19.62
C ASP A 92 13.08 -17.84 -20.57
N SER A 93 12.11 -17.23 -21.26
CA SER A 93 11.35 -17.88 -22.32
C SER A 93 11.42 -17.07 -23.62
N THR A 94 11.23 -17.73 -24.75
CA THR A 94 11.22 -17.06 -26.07
C THR A 94 9.84 -16.53 -26.45
N GLY A 95 8.78 -17.01 -25.80
CA GLY A 95 7.39 -16.77 -26.20
C GLY A 95 6.89 -17.72 -27.29
N CYS A 96 7.75 -18.57 -27.85
CA CYS A 96 7.36 -19.51 -28.91
C CYS A 96 6.50 -20.70 -28.43
N LEU A 97 6.29 -20.85 -27.12
CA LEU A 97 5.35 -21.83 -26.57
C LEU A 97 3.91 -21.57 -27.04
N SER A 98 3.56 -20.32 -27.38
CA SER A 98 2.25 -19.98 -27.95
C SER A 98 1.96 -20.66 -29.29
N LEU A 99 2.99 -21.11 -30.01
CA LEU A 99 2.86 -21.83 -31.28
C LEU A 99 2.14 -23.18 -31.12
N LEU A 100 2.12 -23.74 -29.91
CA LEU A 100 1.42 -24.99 -29.64
C LEU A 100 -0.09 -24.85 -29.49
N GLY A 101 -0.62 -23.63 -29.36
CA GLY A 101 -2.07 -23.42 -29.20
C GLY A 101 -2.67 -24.03 -27.92
N LEU A 102 -1.86 -24.20 -26.86
CA LEU A 102 -2.33 -24.82 -25.61
C LEU A 102 -3.50 -24.05 -24.98
N PRO A 103 -4.51 -24.74 -24.39
CA PRO A 103 -5.67 -24.11 -23.79
C PRO A 103 -5.30 -23.23 -22.58
N LYS A 104 -5.97 -22.07 -22.46
CA LYS A 104 -5.67 -21.04 -21.44
C LYS A 104 -5.97 -21.44 -19.98
N SER A 105 -6.55 -22.62 -19.73
CA SER A 105 -6.95 -23.12 -18.41
C SER A 105 -5.99 -24.19 -17.82
N GLY A 106 -4.87 -24.52 -18.48
CA GLY A 106 -3.90 -25.51 -18.03
C GLY A 106 -2.80 -24.98 -17.09
N LEU A 107 -2.10 -25.91 -16.41
CA LEU A 107 -0.86 -25.63 -15.67
C LEU A 107 0.20 -25.07 -16.64
N SER A 108 1.03 -24.11 -16.20
CA SER A 108 2.07 -23.51 -17.04
C SER A 108 3.20 -24.51 -17.31
N PRO A 109 3.44 -24.97 -18.55
CA PRO A 109 4.50 -25.95 -18.84
C PRO A 109 5.88 -25.46 -18.41
N SER A 110 6.17 -24.17 -18.61
CA SER A 110 7.43 -23.57 -18.15
C SER A 110 7.61 -23.65 -16.64
N ARG A 111 6.53 -23.48 -15.86
CA ARG A 111 6.57 -23.63 -14.39
C ARG A 111 6.91 -25.07 -14.01
N GLU A 112 6.17 -26.02 -14.58
CA GLU A 112 6.33 -27.45 -14.25
C GLU A 112 7.72 -27.97 -14.65
N ILE A 113 8.26 -27.55 -15.79
CA ILE A 113 9.61 -27.89 -16.23
C ILE A 113 10.64 -27.38 -15.22
N CYS A 114 10.53 -26.10 -14.79
CA CYS A 114 11.44 -25.52 -13.80
C CYS A 114 11.36 -26.27 -12.47
N THR A 115 10.15 -26.57 -11.97
CA THR A 115 9.95 -27.34 -10.75
C THR A 115 10.59 -28.73 -10.86
N ALA A 116 10.33 -29.46 -11.93
CA ALA A 116 10.85 -30.81 -12.14
C ALA A 116 12.39 -30.84 -12.25
N PHE A 117 12.99 -29.87 -12.95
CA PHE A 117 14.44 -29.79 -13.09
C PHE A 117 15.15 -29.43 -11.78
N ILE A 118 14.60 -28.48 -11.01
CA ILE A 118 15.14 -28.12 -9.70
C ILE A 118 15.02 -29.30 -8.74
N ALA A 119 13.86 -29.97 -8.70
CA ALA A 119 13.67 -31.18 -7.89
C ALA A 119 14.68 -32.28 -8.23
N TYR A 120 14.90 -32.52 -9.53
CA TYR A 120 15.89 -33.48 -10.01
C TYR A 120 17.31 -33.15 -9.52
N LEU A 121 17.73 -31.88 -9.55
CA LEU A 121 19.04 -31.49 -9.03
C LEU A 121 19.12 -31.58 -7.50
N VAL A 122 18.07 -31.19 -6.78
CA VAL A 122 18.02 -31.30 -5.31
C VAL A 122 18.25 -32.74 -4.86
N GLU A 123 17.59 -33.70 -5.49
CA GLU A 123 17.74 -35.11 -5.17
C GLU A 123 19.11 -35.66 -5.56
N ASN A 124 19.61 -35.33 -6.75
CA ASN A 124 20.90 -35.85 -7.25
C ASN A 124 22.14 -35.11 -6.72
N ARG A 125 21.97 -34.03 -5.94
CA ARG A 125 23.07 -33.30 -5.28
C ARG A 125 22.99 -33.33 -3.76
N ARG A 126 22.04 -34.11 -3.23
CA ARG A 126 21.97 -34.39 -1.79
C ARG A 126 23.26 -35.07 -1.31
N ARG A 127 23.72 -34.65 -0.14
CA ARG A 127 24.82 -35.29 0.60
C ARG A 127 24.33 -35.59 2.02
N SER A 128 24.53 -36.83 2.47
CA SER A 128 24.11 -37.26 3.81
C SER A 128 24.76 -36.38 4.88
N GLY A 129 23.95 -35.89 5.83
CA GLY A 129 24.41 -35.05 6.93
C GLY A 129 24.85 -33.62 6.56
N ILE A 130 24.64 -33.20 5.31
CA ILE A 130 25.01 -31.87 4.80
C ILE A 130 23.76 -31.12 4.35
N GLN A 131 23.60 -29.88 4.81
CA GLN A 131 22.45 -29.03 4.45
C GLN A 131 22.45 -28.70 2.96
N LEU A 132 21.25 -28.72 2.35
CA LEU A 132 21.05 -28.28 0.96
C LEU A 132 20.15 -27.03 0.94
N VAL A 133 20.57 -26.01 0.19
CA VAL A 133 19.85 -24.74 0.06
C VAL A 133 19.58 -24.45 -1.41
N VAL A 134 18.32 -24.24 -1.79
CA VAL A 134 17.97 -23.61 -3.06
C VAL A 134 17.83 -22.11 -2.82
N SER A 135 18.50 -21.27 -3.61
CA SER A 135 18.47 -19.81 -3.47
C SER A 135 18.27 -19.14 -4.83
N LEU A 136 17.48 -18.08 -4.86
CA LEU A 136 17.33 -17.23 -6.04
C LEU A 136 16.92 -15.81 -5.65
N PHE A 137 17.03 -14.89 -6.59
CA PHE A 137 16.33 -13.61 -6.53
C PHE A 137 15.40 -13.48 -7.73
N ALA A 138 14.25 -12.86 -7.52
CA ALA A 138 13.22 -12.66 -8.52
C ALA A 138 13.09 -11.16 -8.82
N ARG A 139 13.51 -10.76 -10.02
CA ARG A 139 13.41 -9.41 -10.58
C ARG A 139 13.00 -9.53 -12.04
N ALA A 140 12.07 -8.70 -12.50
CA ALA A 140 11.61 -8.72 -13.88
C ALA A 140 12.55 -7.96 -14.80
N GLN A 141 12.80 -8.53 -15.98
CA GLN A 141 13.49 -7.92 -17.10
C GLN A 141 12.87 -8.44 -18.40
N GLY A 142 12.87 -7.63 -19.45
CA GLY A 142 12.27 -8.03 -20.74
C GLY A 142 12.90 -9.28 -21.37
N GLN A 143 14.18 -9.52 -21.08
CA GLN A 143 14.94 -10.68 -21.55
C GLN A 143 16.20 -10.88 -20.69
N TYR A 144 16.59 -12.15 -20.48
CA TYR A 144 17.80 -12.58 -19.78
C TYR A 144 18.70 -13.46 -20.66
N LEU A 145 18.12 -14.43 -21.36
CA LEU A 145 18.86 -15.44 -22.15
C LEU A 145 18.59 -15.34 -23.65
N PHE A 146 17.42 -14.83 -24.06
CA PHE A 146 17.00 -14.84 -25.46
C PHE A 146 16.88 -13.41 -26.00
N PRO A 147 17.93 -12.84 -26.61
CA PRO A 147 17.87 -11.48 -27.12
C PRO A 147 16.82 -11.32 -28.23
N GLY A 148 16.11 -10.19 -28.21
CA GLY A 148 15.07 -9.87 -29.19
C GLY A 148 13.72 -10.53 -28.88
N SER A 149 13.67 -11.57 -28.04
CA SER A 149 12.43 -12.28 -27.69
C SER A 149 11.36 -11.39 -27.06
N VAL A 150 11.74 -10.27 -26.42
CA VAL A 150 10.77 -9.28 -25.89
C VAL A 150 9.90 -8.65 -26.99
N LYS A 151 10.38 -8.64 -28.25
CA LYS A 151 9.64 -8.15 -29.41
C LYS A 151 8.67 -9.18 -29.99
N HIS A 152 8.72 -10.42 -29.53
CA HIS A 152 7.86 -11.49 -30.00
C HIS A 152 6.50 -11.43 -29.27
N ASP A 153 5.40 -11.19 -30.00
CA ASP A 153 4.06 -10.99 -29.43
C ASP A 153 3.56 -12.14 -28.53
N GLY A 154 4.06 -13.36 -28.74
CA GLY A 154 3.76 -14.51 -27.89
C GLY A 154 4.46 -14.53 -26.52
N LYS A 155 5.46 -13.65 -26.29
CA LYS A 155 6.19 -13.59 -25.02
C LYS A 155 5.44 -12.73 -24.00
N HIS A 156 5.03 -13.35 -22.90
CA HIS A 156 4.41 -12.65 -21.77
C HIS A 156 5.44 -12.44 -20.65
N VAL A 157 5.93 -11.21 -20.51
CA VAL A 157 6.86 -10.82 -19.43
C VAL A 157 6.06 -10.51 -18.16
N LEU A 158 6.38 -11.17 -17.05
CA LEU A 158 5.80 -10.87 -15.74
C LEU A 158 6.42 -9.59 -15.18
N ASP A 159 5.63 -8.81 -14.43
CA ASP A 159 6.13 -7.72 -13.60
C ASP A 159 6.86 -8.26 -12.36
N ASP A 160 7.58 -7.40 -11.63
CA ASP A 160 8.36 -7.79 -10.46
C ASP A 160 7.47 -8.57 -9.45
N ARG A 161 6.23 -8.12 -9.22
CA ARG A 161 5.28 -8.79 -8.29
C ARG A 161 4.82 -10.15 -8.79
N GLY A 162 4.46 -10.24 -10.08
CA GLY A 162 4.08 -11.49 -10.71
C GLY A 162 5.21 -12.51 -10.70
N LEU A 163 6.44 -12.07 -10.92
CA LEU A 163 7.61 -12.96 -10.99
C LEU A 163 8.00 -13.53 -9.62
N VAL A 164 7.95 -12.73 -8.54
CA VAL A 164 8.16 -13.24 -7.17
C VAL A 164 7.14 -14.33 -6.85
N LYS A 165 5.84 -14.07 -7.11
CA LYS A 165 4.77 -15.07 -6.91
C LYS A 165 4.97 -16.32 -7.75
N TRP A 166 5.43 -16.16 -8.99
CA TRP A 166 5.69 -17.27 -9.89
C TRP A 166 6.80 -18.17 -9.36
N TRP A 167 7.92 -17.61 -8.91
CA TRP A 167 9.01 -18.38 -8.31
C TRP A 167 8.63 -19.05 -6.99
N CYS A 168 7.88 -18.38 -6.11
CA CYS A 168 7.37 -19.04 -4.92
C CYS A 168 6.53 -20.27 -5.29
N ARG A 169 5.69 -20.19 -6.34
CA ARG A 169 4.90 -21.34 -6.85
C ARG A 169 5.72 -22.40 -7.58
N VAL A 170 6.88 -22.07 -8.15
CA VAL A 170 7.82 -23.05 -8.73
C VAL A 170 8.47 -23.87 -7.63
N LEU A 171 8.82 -23.22 -6.52
CA LEU A 171 9.56 -23.83 -5.42
C LEU A 171 8.65 -24.49 -4.37
N ASP A 172 7.40 -24.06 -4.26
CA ASP A 172 6.39 -24.61 -3.33
C ASP A 172 6.31 -26.14 -3.37
N PRO A 173 6.22 -26.78 -4.56
CA PRO A 173 6.12 -28.24 -4.61
C PRO A 173 7.37 -28.93 -4.05
N LEU A 174 8.54 -28.27 -4.00
CA LEU A 174 9.73 -28.87 -3.40
C LEU A 174 9.60 -29.05 -1.88
N LEU A 175 8.71 -28.29 -1.23
CA LEU A 175 8.45 -28.42 0.21
C LEU A 175 7.64 -29.69 0.52
N ASP A 176 6.70 -30.04 -0.36
CA ASP A 176 5.78 -31.19 -0.21
C ASP A 176 6.31 -32.47 -0.88
N HIS A 177 6.87 -32.35 -2.09
CA HIS A 177 7.17 -33.47 -2.98
C HIS A 177 8.38 -34.30 -2.50
N ILE A 178 9.22 -33.74 -1.61
CA ILE A 178 10.42 -34.41 -1.08
C ILE A 178 10.24 -34.86 0.39
N GLN A 179 9.01 -34.81 0.93
CA GLN A 179 8.68 -35.40 2.23
C GLN A 179 8.33 -36.90 2.15
N SER A 180 8.43 -37.53 0.97
CA SER A 180 8.46 -38.99 0.92
C SER A 180 9.85 -39.49 1.39
N LYS A 181 9.93 -39.85 2.68
CA LYS A 181 11.01 -40.63 3.34
C LYS A 181 12.44 -40.04 3.36
N THR A 182 12.71 -38.88 2.77
CA THR A 182 14.10 -38.46 2.48
C THR A 182 14.64 -37.36 3.39
N TRP A 183 13.98 -36.21 3.56
CA TRP A 183 14.51 -35.11 4.39
C TRP A 183 13.79 -35.00 5.74
N ALA A 184 14.51 -34.60 6.79
CA ALA A 184 13.94 -34.43 8.12
C ALA A 184 13.13 -33.13 8.23
N ARG A 185 13.58 -32.06 7.57
CA ARG A 185 12.90 -30.77 7.55
C ARG A 185 13.14 -30.01 6.24
N SER A 186 12.08 -29.43 5.69
CA SER A 186 12.13 -28.47 4.57
C SER A 186 11.45 -27.16 4.99
N GLN A 187 12.00 -26.00 4.60
CA GLN A 187 11.43 -24.69 4.94
C GLN A 187 11.70 -23.66 3.84
N GLY A 188 10.65 -22.94 3.42
CA GLY A 188 10.76 -21.80 2.50
C GLY A 188 10.93 -20.47 3.24
N TYR A 189 11.70 -19.55 2.66
CA TYR A 189 11.95 -18.21 3.18
C TYR A 189 11.83 -17.18 2.06
N LEU A 190 11.24 -16.02 2.37
CA LEU A 190 11.07 -14.89 1.45
C LEU A 190 11.41 -13.57 2.14
N VAL A 191 12.30 -12.78 1.54
CA VAL A 191 12.50 -11.36 1.85
C VAL A 191 12.18 -10.52 0.63
N ILE A 192 11.37 -9.49 0.81
CA ILE A 192 11.17 -8.44 -0.19
C ILE A 192 11.57 -7.13 0.49
N PRO A 193 12.79 -6.59 0.23
CA PRO A 193 13.24 -5.36 0.86
C PRO A 193 12.29 -4.21 0.56
N GLY A 194 11.95 -3.43 1.59
CA GLY A 194 10.98 -2.32 1.51
C GLY A 194 9.52 -2.71 1.74
N LEU A 195 9.20 -4.00 1.90
CA LEU A 195 7.86 -4.47 2.28
C LEU A 195 7.85 -4.99 3.72
N GLU A 196 6.77 -4.68 4.44
CA GLU A 196 6.52 -5.22 5.76
C GLU A 196 6.16 -6.72 5.72
N SER A 197 6.38 -7.42 6.83
CA SER A 197 6.21 -8.87 6.89
C SER A 197 4.80 -9.36 6.50
N VAL A 198 3.78 -8.57 6.84
CA VAL A 198 2.37 -8.83 6.52
C VAL A 198 2.11 -8.72 5.02
N GLU A 199 2.73 -7.75 4.35
CA GLU A 199 2.58 -7.53 2.91
C GLU A 199 3.32 -8.59 2.09
N ALA A 200 4.55 -8.93 2.51
CA ALA A 200 5.35 -9.96 1.86
C ALA A 200 4.66 -11.35 1.91
N ARG A 201 3.82 -11.61 2.91
CA ARG A 201 3.01 -12.83 3.01
C ARG A 201 2.04 -13.01 1.84
N ALA A 202 1.58 -11.93 1.20
CA ALA A 202 0.69 -12.00 0.04
C ALA A 202 1.36 -12.59 -1.23
N PHE A 203 2.68 -12.78 -1.22
CA PHE A 203 3.44 -13.36 -2.32
C PHE A 203 3.63 -14.88 -2.19
N LEU A 204 3.32 -15.44 -1.03
CA LEU A 204 3.43 -16.86 -0.75
C LEU A 204 2.23 -17.64 -1.32
N PRO A 205 2.41 -18.93 -1.69
CA PRO A 205 1.31 -19.82 -2.12
C PRO A 205 0.30 -20.05 -0.98
N ARG A 206 -0.98 -20.24 -1.32
CA ARG A 206 -2.10 -20.33 -0.34
C ARG A 206 -2.41 -21.75 0.17
N MET A 207 -1.68 -22.77 -0.27
CA MET A 207 -2.01 -24.17 0.05
C MET A 207 -1.44 -24.57 1.43
N ARG A 208 -2.30 -25.16 2.26
CA ARG A 208 -1.93 -25.78 3.53
C ARG A 208 -1.38 -27.17 3.26
N SER A 209 -0.13 -27.40 3.64
CA SER A 209 0.41 -28.75 3.82
C SER A 209 0.01 -29.23 5.22
N GLU A 210 -0.60 -30.40 5.34
CA GLU A 210 -0.96 -31.04 6.62
C GLU A 210 0.29 -31.48 7.43
N THR A 211 1.49 -31.35 6.87
CA THR A 211 2.73 -31.99 7.35
C THR A 211 3.82 -31.04 7.89
N GLY A 212 3.47 -29.79 8.23
CA GLY A 212 4.34 -28.93 9.06
C GLY A 212 5.46 -28.15 8.33
N SER A 213 5.50 -28.18 6.99
CA SER A 213 6.39 -27.31 6.20
C SER A 213 5.72 -25.96 5.92
N GLU A 214 6.32 -24.87 6.41
CA GLU A 214 5.77 -23.51 6.26
C GLU A 214 6.69 -22.61 5.40
N TRP A 215 6.14 -21.54 4.85
CA TRP A 215 6.92 -20.43 4.33
C TRP A 215 7.08 -19.36 5.41
N LEU A 216 8.30 -18.92 5.67
CA LEU A 216 8.60 -17.85 6.61
C LEU A 216 8.95 -16.56 5.87
N ILE A 217 8.47 -15.44 6.39
CA ILE A 217 8.91 -14.11 5.95
C ILE A 217 10.15 -13.73 6.76
N GLY A 218 11.22 -13.37 6.06
CA GLY A 218 12.56 -13.22 6.62
C GLY A 218 13.58 -14.08 5.89
N HIS A 219 14.81 -14.10 6.39
CA HIS A 219 15.92 -14.81 5.75
C HIS A 219 16.52 -15.91 6.65
N PRO A 220 17.12 -16.96 6.08
CA PRO A 220 17.77 -18.01 6.87
C PRO A 220 19.29 -17.82 6.99
N LEU A 221 19.84 -16.63 6.69
CA LEU A 221 21.30 -16.41 6.54
C LEU A 221 22.15 -16.86 7.73
N GLU A 222 21.67 -16.68 8.96
CA GLU A 222 22.35 -17.18 10.16
C GLU A 222 22.31 -18.71 10.25
N ARG A 223 21.16 -19.31 9.91
CA ARG A 223 20.95 -20.77 9.93
C ARG A 223 21.76 -21.50 8.87
N ILE A 224 21.89 -20.93 7.68
CA ILE A 224 22.57 -21.59 6.55
C ILE A 224 24.09 -21.44 6.59
N SER A 225 24.61 -20.51 7.40
CA SER A 225 26.05 -20.30 7.55
C SER A 225 26.60 -21.10 8.72
N HIS A 226 27.61 -21.94 8.47
CA HIS A 226 28.29 -22.67 9.54
C HIS A 226 29.01 -21.74 10.53
N TYR A 227 29.39 -20.52 10.12
CA TYR A 227 30.01 -19.54 11.01
C TYR A 227 29.10 -19.15 12.18
N GLY A 228 27.78 -19.13 11.98
CA GLY A 228 26.82 -18.84 13.05
C GLY A 228 26.86 -19.84 14.21
N ARG A 229 27.38 -21.06 13.95
CA ARG A 229 27.52 -22.14 14.94
C ARG A 229 28.93 -22.23 15.54
N GLU A 230 29.95 -21.80 14.80
CA GLU A 230 31.35 -21.93 15.21
C GLU A 230 31.87 -20.73 16.01
N PHE A 231 31.20 -19.58 15.98
CA PHE A 231 31.67 -18.33 16.58
C PHE A 231 30.67 -17.77 17.60
N ASP A 232 31.17 -17.01 18.57
CA ASP A 232 30.37 -16.31 19.58
C ASP A 232 29.50 -15.18 18.99
N TRP A 233 29.96 -14.52 17.93
CA TRP A 233 29.20 -13.61 17.09
C TRP A 233 29.80 -13.55 15.68
N VAL A 234 29.02 -13.18 14.66
CA VAL A 234 29.47 -13.14 13.26
C VAL A 234 29.08 -11.83 12.58
N PRO A 235 30.00 -11.13 11.88
CA PRO A 235 29.66 -9.94 11.10
C PRO A 235 28.70 -10.26 9.94
N PRO A 236 27.76 -9.36 9.57
CA PRO A 236 26.79 -9.59 8.48
C PRO A 236 27.42 -10.05 7.15
N ARG A 237 28.60 -9.52 6.79
CA ARG A 237 29.33 -9.86 5.56
C ARG A 237 29.75 -11.33 5.46
N CYS A 238 29.84 -12.03 6.58
CA CYS A 238 30.18 -13.45 6.64
C CYS A 238 28.94 -14.37 6.54
N LEU A 239 27.74 -13.78 6.51
CA LEU A 239 26.46 -14.50 6.46
C LEU A 239 25.75 -14.32 5.10
N ILE A 240 26.03 -13.24 4.38
CA ILE A 240 25.40 -12.93 3.08
C ILE A 240 26.21 -13.57 1.94
N PRO A 241 25.67 -14.53 1.18
CA PRO A 241 26.39 -15.20 0.09
C PRO A 241 26.54 -14.32 -1.16
N ARG A 242 27.66 -14.47 -1.88
CA ARG A 242 27.95 -13.84 -3.17
C ARG A 242 27.47 -14.74 -4.30
N PHE A 243 26.58 -14.23 -5.12
CA PHE A 243 26.15 -14.86 -6.37
C PHE A 243 26.36 -13.89 -7.55
N PRO A 244 26.62 -14.43 -8.74
CA PRO A 244 26.77 -13.61 -9.96
C PRO A 244 25.45 -12.88 -10.29
N ASP A 245 25.58 -11.64 -10.77
CA ASP A 245 24.48 -10.76 -11.19
C ASP A 245 23.39 -10.50 -10.13
N ASP A 246 23.69 -10.76 -8.86
CA ASP A 246 22.73 -10.66 -7.76
C ASP A 246 22.76 -9.26 -7.09
N PRO A 247 21.62 -8.58 -6.95
CA PRO A 247 21.54 -7.27 -6.30
C PRO A 247 22.13 -7.25 -4.88
N LYS A 248 21.93 -8.31 -4.07
CA LYS A 248 22.48 -8.34 -2.71
C LYS A 248 24.00 -8.47 -2.70
N SER A 249 24.57 -9.14 -3.71
CA SER A 249 26.02 -9.28 -3.86
C SER A 249 26.65 -7.95 -4.28
N ARG A 250 26.02 -7.23 -5.22
CA ARG A 250 26.45 -5.89 -5.62
C ARG A 250 26.49 -4.93 -4.43
N PHE A 251 25.42 -4.91 -3.63
CA PHE A 251 25.38 -4.05 -2.44
C PHE A 251 26.45 -4.45 -1.40
N ARG A 252 26.64 -5.75 -1.18
CA ARG A 252 27.69 -6.28 -0.31
C ARG A 252 29.09 -5.83 -0.76
N ASP A 253 29.34 -5.81 -2.06
CA ASP A 253 30.64 -5.45 -2.63
C ASP A 253 30.94 -3.95 -2.45
N GLU A 254 29.93 -3.09 -2.63
CA GLU A 254 30.05 -1.66 -2.33
C GLU A 254 30.35 -1.39 -0.85
N LEU A 255 29.70 -2.13 0.07
CA LEU A 255 29.98 -2.02 1.51
C LEU A 255 31.39 -2.51 1.87
N ASP A 256 31.87 -3.57 1.21
CA ASP A 256 33.25 -4.05 1.37
C ASP A 256 34.26 -3.01 0.85
N GLU A 257 33.98 -2.33 -0.27
CA GLU A 257 34.79 -1.24 -0.80
C GLU A 257 34.81 -0.02 0.13
N GLU A 258 33.64 0.38 0.65
CA GLU A 258 33.50 1.46 1.64
C GLU A 258 34.36 1.20 2.88
N ALA A 259 34.42 -0.06 3.32
CA ALA A 259 35.07 -0.49 4.55
C ALA A 259 36.55 -0.89 4.37
N ALA A 260 37.04 -1.13 3.14
CA ALA A 260 38.34 -1.75 2.84
C ALA A 260 39.54 -1.12 3.56
N LYS A 261 39.55 0.20 3.76
CA LYS A 261 40.64 0.93 4.42
C LYS A 261 40.47 1.11 5.94
N SER A 262 39.31 0.76 6.49
CA SER A 262 38.95 1.05 7.89
C SER A 262 39.61 0.08 8.90
N GLY A 263 39.91 0.59 10.10
CA GLY A 263 40.36 -0.26 11.21
C GLY A 263 39.28 -1.24 11.70
N LEU A 264 38.00 -0.87 11.55
CA LEU A 264 36.83 -1.71 11.84
C LEU A 264 36.82 -2.97 10.95
N MET A 265 37.07 -2.83 9.65
CA MET A 265 37.14 -3.95 8.73
C MET A 265 38.30 -4.89 9.05
N ARG A 266 39.49 -4.35 9.37
CA ARG A 266 40.68 -5.16 9.69
C ARG A 266 40.54 -5.96 10.99
N ASN A 267 39.95 -5.36 12.02
CA ASN A 267 39.92 -5.96 13.37
C ASN A 267 38.64 -6.77 13.63
N LEU A 268 37.50 -6.31 13.12
CA LEU A 268 36.17 -6.85 13.41
C LEU A 268 35.47 -7.42 12.17
N GLY A 269 35.97 -7.16 10.95
CA GLY A 269 35.28 -7.57 9.72
C GLY A 269 33.92 -6.90 9.55
N SER A 270 33.74 -5.69 10.09
CA SER A 270 32.46 -4.97 10.10
C SER A 270 32.48 -3.81 9.11
N TRP A 271 31.36 -3.61 8.40
CA TRP A 271 31.15 -2.45 7.54
C TRP A 271 30.99 -1.17 8.36
N LYS A 272 31.13 0.00 7.71
CA LYS A 272 30.98 1.30 8.38
C LYS A 272 29.52 1.65 8.67
N SER A 273 28.70 1.62 7.63
CA SER A 273 27.30 2.05 7.60
C SER A 273 26.32 0.98 8.08
N VAL A 274 26.54 -0.29 7.73
CA VAL A 274 25.63 -1.41 8.05
C VAL A 274 26.22 -2.32 9.14
N LYS A 275 25.49 -2.50 10.24
CA LYS A 275 25.98 -3.24 11.43
C LYS A 275 25.28 -4.57 11.69
N THR A 276 24.02 -4.71 11.27
CA THR A 276 23.20 -5.92 11.47
C THR A 276 22.61 -6.39 10.14
N LEU A 277 22.08 -7.61 10.11
CA LEU A 277 21.34 -8.12 8.95
C LEU A 277 20.03 -7.35 8.73
N ASP A 278 19.35 -6.91 9.80
CA ASP A 278 18.15 -6.08 9.69
C ASP A 278 18.45 -4.76 8.97
N THR A 279 19.50 -4.04 9.39
CA THR A 279 19.92 -2.81 8.71
C THR A 279 20.39 -3.09 7.28
N PHE A 280 21.00 -4.25 7.01
CA PHE A 280 21.35 -4.62 5.64
C PHE A 280 20.10 -4.70 4.76
N TRP A 281 19.05 -5.39 5.21
CA TRP A 281 17.82 -5.56 4.45
C TRP A 281 16.96 -4.28 4.38
N GLU A 282 16.99 -3.45 5.42
CA GLU A 282 16.39 -2.12 5.43
C GLU A 282 17.05 -1.23 4.37
N VAL A 283 18.38 -1.13 4.37
CA VAL A 283 19.12 -0.34 3.38
C VAL A 283 18.98 -0.93 1.97
N MET A 284 18.87 -2.25 1.86
CA MET A 284 18.61 -2.93 0.58
C MET A 284 17.27 -2.48 -0.05
N GLY A 285 16.29 -2.06 0.76
CA GLY A 285 15.02 -1.50 0.30
C GLY A 285 15.16 -0.17 -0.45
N PHE A 286 16.19 0.62 -0.14
CA PHE A 286 16.44 1.92 -0.79
C PHE A 286 17.29 1.82 -2.06
N ARG A 287 17.72 0.61 -2.43
CA ARG A 287 18.54 0.39 -3.62
C ARG A 287 17.69 0.49 -4.88
N GLN A 288 18.28 0.89 -6.00
CA GLN A 288 17.59 1.04 -7.29
C GLN A 288 16.87 -0.25 -7.75
N GLU A 289 17.34 -1.43 -7.33
CA GLU A 289 16.73 -2.72 -7.64
C GLU A 289 15.46 -3.02 -6.81
N CYS A 290 15.21 -2.25 -5.74
CA CYS A 290 14.13 -2.44 -4.77
C CYS A 290 13.29 -1.17 -4.50
N SER A 291 13.56 -0.06 -5.20
CA SER A 291 12.90 1.23 -5.00
C SER A 291 12.39 1.82 -6.33
N SER A 292 11.68 2.96 -6.27
CA SER A 292 11.16 3.66 -7.46
C SER A 292 10.25 2.79 -8.35
N GLY A 293 9.36 2.02 -7.71
CA GLY A 293 8.43 1.11 -8.40
C GLY A 293 9.04 -0.23 -8.85
N ARG A 294 10.32 -0.46 -8.59
CA ARG A 294 10.99 -1.76 -8.80
C ARG A 294 10.96 -2.57 -7.51
N MET A 295 10.89 -3.89 -7.64
CA MET A 295 10.88 -4.80 -6.50
C MET A 295 11.73 -6.05 -6.80
N THR A 296 12.50 -6.51 -5.81
CA THR A 296 13.28 -7.75 -5.91
C THR A 296 12.94 -8.65 -4.72
N GLY A 297 12.47 -9.88 -5.00
CA GLY A 297 12.26 -10.88 -3.95
C GLY A 297 13.44 -11.82 -3.83
N PHE A 298 13.97 -12.01 -2.62
CA PHE A 298 15.01 -12.99 -2.32
C PHE A 298 14.39 -14.21 -1.67
N ILE A 299 14.61 -15.38 -2.29
CA ILE A 299 13.93 -16.63 -1.91
C ILE A 299 14.97 -17.68 -1.56
N TRP A 300 14.70 -18.42 -0.48
CA TRP A 300 15.47 -19.61 -0.09
C TRP A 300 14.54 -20.77 0.22
N VAL A 301 14.96 -21.99 -0.12
CA VAL A 301 14.38 -23.23 0.39
C VAL A 301 15.50 -24.03 1.02
N VAL A 302 15.36 -24.33 2.31
CA VAL A 302 16.39 -25.01 3.11
C VAL A 302 15.93 -26.42 3.42
N PHE A 303 16.77 -27.40 3.09
CA PHE A 303 16.58 -28.82 3.35
C PHE A 303 17.62 -29.31 4.36
N ASP A 304 17.15 -29.83 5.49
CA ASP A 304 17.98 -30.44 6.52
C ASP A 304 17.79 -31.96 6.54
N ASP A 305 18.90 -32.68 6.61
CA ASP A 305 18.94 -34.11 6.95
C ASP A 305 18.79 -34.31 8.47
N GLU A 306 18.47 -35.51 8.96
CA GLU A 306 18.22 -35.75 10.41
C GLU A 306 19.38 -35.27 11.30
N ILE A 307 20.62 -35.57 10.90
CA ILE A 307 21.84 -35.12 11.60
C ILE A 307 22.00 -33.60 11.52
N ALA A 308 21.68 -32.99 10.37
CA ALA A 308 21.77 -31.55 10.19
C ALA A 308 20.69 -30.79 10.98
N ALA A 309 19.50 -31.38 11.13
CA ALA A 309 18.41 -30.84 11.93
C ALA A 309 18.77 -30.84 13.43
N GLN A 310 19.33 -31.93 13.96
CA GLN A 310 19.77 -32.03 15.36
C GLN A 310 20.88 -31.02 15.72
N LEU A 311 21.77 -30.71 14.77
CA LEU A 311 22.84 -29.72 14.97
C LEU A 311 22.36 -28.26 14.92
N ASN A 312 21.15 -28.00 14.41
CA ASN A 312 20.60 -26.65 14.21
C ASN A 312 19.80 -26.10 15.40
N ASP A 313 19.43 -26.94 16.38
CA ASP A 313 18.61 -26.52 17.53
C ASP A 313 19.40 -25.82 18.67
N ALA A 314 20.73 -25.66 18.54
CA ALA A 314 21.59 -25.14 19.61
C ALA A 314 22.35 -23.83 19.26
N ARG A 315 21.75 -22.66 19.60
CA ARG A 315 22.35 -21.31 19.91
C ARG A 315 23.20 -20.63 18.79
N PRO A 316 23.70 -19.37 18.93
CA PRO A 316 23.22 -18.11 19.55
C PRO A 316 22.88 -17.00 18.50
N GLN A 317 22.26 -15.88 18.91
CA GLN A 317 21.80 -14.77 18.03
C GLN A 317 22.88 -13.69 17.78
N THR A 318 22.89 -13.05 16.60
CA THR A 318 23.56 -11.75 16.42
C THR A 318 22.96 -10.68 17.35
N PRO A 319 23.68 -9.57 17.63
CA PRO A 319 23.17 -8.53 18.53
C PRO A 319 21.82 -7.97 18.03
N THR A 320 20.76 -8.27 18.77
CA THR A 320 19.41 -7.75 18.53
C THR A 320 19.35 -6.27 18.91
N ARG A 321 18.54 -5.48 18.21
CA ARG A 321 18.24 -4.07 18.53
C ARG A 321 17.64 -4.00 19.94
N GLN A 322 18.44 -3.61 20.93
CA GLN A 322 17.96 -3.39 22.30
C GLN A 322 17.39 -1.98 22.47
N PRO A 323 16.38 -1.78 23.35
CA PRO A 323 15.90 -0.47 23.75
C PRO A 323 17.04 0.35 24.38
N ILE A 324 16.92 1.66 24.28
CA ILE A 324 17.87 2.67 24.75
C ILE A 324 18.51 2.29 26.09
N GLY A 325 19.84 2.09 26.08
CA GLY A 325 20.67 2.05 27.28
C GLY A 325 21.28 0.70 27.72
N SER A 326 21.97 -0.06 26.85
CA SER A 326 23.26 -0.73 27.16
C SER A 326 23.78 -1.66 26.04
N ARG A 327 25.12 -1.62 25.83
CA ARG A 327 25.99 -2.40 24.92
C ARG A 327 25.78 -2.26 23.40
N GLY A 328 26.51 -1.31 22.79
CA GLY A 328 26.81 -1.30 21.35
C GLY A 328 27.71 -2.47 20.89
N ILE A 329 27.91 -2.57 19.57
CA ILE A 329 28.75 -3.53 18.81
C ILE A 329 29.82 -4.22 19.67
N PRO A 330 29.95 -5.57 19.64
CA PRO A 330 31.00 -6.27 20.36
C PRO A 330 32.37 -5.62 20.13
N LYS A 331 33.01 -5.17 21.22
CA LYS A 331 34.31 -4.47 21.17
C LYS A 331 35.49 -5.40 20.84
N THR A 332 35.23 -6.70 20.65
CA THR A 332 36.24 -7.75 20.49
C THR A 332 35.98 -8.58 19.24
N THR A 333 37.06 -8.98 18.54
CA THR A 333 37.03 -9.86 17.37
C THR A 333 36.25 -11.17 17.65
N PRO A 334 35.49 -11.71 16.66
CA PRO A 334 34.80 -13.00 16.79
C PRO A 334 35.74 -14.10 17.29
N LYS A 335 35.31 -14.83 18.32
CA LYS A 335 36.07 -15.95 18.91
C LYS A 335 35.40 -17.27 18.54
N LYS A 336 36.22 -18.21 18.07
CA LYS A 336 35.78 -19.57 17.80
C LYS A 336 35.41 -20.28 19.11
N LEU A 337 34.20 -20.81 19.19
CA LEU A 337 33.70 -21.55 20.33
C LEU A 337 34.43 -22.91 20.41
N ARG A 338 35.01 -23.24 21.56
CA ARG A 338 35.58 -24.58 21.80
C ARG A 338 34.45 -25.59 21.91
N GLN A 339 34.36 -26.52 20.96
CA GLN A 339 33.43 -27.65 21.07
C GLN A 339 33.89 -28.60 22.20
N SER A 340 33.07 -28.76 23.24
CA SER A 340 33.22 -29.85 24.21
C SER A 340 32.68 -31.13 23.59
N VAL A 341 33.53 -31.91 22.93
CA VAL A 341 33.17 -33.26 22.51
C VAL A 341 33.47 -34.21 23.68
N GLY A 342 32.41 -34.65 24.35
CA GLY A 342 32.45 -35.80 25.25
C GLY A 342 32.32 -37.10 24.45
N HIS A 343 33.39 -37.91 24.46
CA HIS A 343 33.51 -39.37 24.32
C HIS A 343 34.65 -39.80 23.40
N GLY A 344 35.62 -40.50 23.99
CA GLY A 344 36.74 -41.17 23.31
C GLY A 344 38.10 -40.82 23.92
N SER A 345 38.49 -41.56 24.97
CA SER A 345 39.67 -41.45 25.83
C SER A 345 40.99 -40.96 25.18
N PRO A 346 41.83 -40.25 25.95
CA PRO A 346 43.29 -40.38 25.84
C PRO A 346 43.82 -41.19 27.04
N ARG A 347 44.45 -42.34 26.72
CA ARG A 347 45.39 -43.02 27.61
C ARG A 347 46.57 -42.08 27.89
N ALA A 348 46.99 -42.06 29.15
CA ALA A 348 48.08 -41.28 29.71
C ALA A 348 49.45 -41.60 29.10
N LEU A 349 50.30 -40.56 28.96
CA LEU A 349 51.76 -40.54 29.15
C LEU A 349 52.13 -39.07 29.48
N THR A 350 52.24 -38.73 30.77
CA THR A 350 53.47 -38.48 31.56
C THR A 350 54.25 -37.24 31.14
N ASP A 351 54.28 -36.27 32.06
CA ASP A 351 55.32 -35.24 32.20
C ASP A 351 56.70 -35.89 32.15
N ASP A 352 57.58 -35.40 31.26
CA ASP A 352 58.88 -34.90 31.71
C ASP A 352 59.64 -34.14 30.61
N GLN A 353 60.38 -33.12 31.06
CA GLN A 353 61.41 -32.32 30.39
C GLN A 353 61.00 -31.09 29.56
N GLN A 354 60.92 -29.97 30.31
CA GLN A 354 61.47 -28.68 29.88
C GLN A 354 62.89 -28.83 29.33
N GLN A 355 63.10 -28.40 28.08
CA GLN A 355 64.35 -27.74 27.71
C GLN A 355 64.08 -26.52 26.83
N ASP A 356 64.55 -25.41 27.38
CA ASP A 356 64.70 -24.09 26.82
C ASP A 356 65.39 -24.13 25.44
N ARG A 357 64.78 -23.52 24.42
CA ARG A 357 65.55 -22.93 23.31
C ARG A 357 64.95 -21.63 22.80
N ASP A 358 65.77 -20.63 23.03
CA ASP A 358 65.64 -19.22 22.77
C ASP A 358 65.40 -18.85 21.29
N LYS A 359 64.82 -17.66 21.11
CA LYS A 359 64.44 -17.06 19.83
C LYS A 359 65.66 -16.66 19.01
N THR A 360 65.74 -17.09 17.75
CA THR A 360 66.48 -16.33 16.71
C THR A 360 65.59 -16.00 15.52
N LYS A 361 65.32 -14.69 15.36
CA LYS A 361 64.71 -14.08 14.17
C LYS A 361 65.63 -14.30 12.96
N LYS A 362 65.27 -15.20 12.04
CA LYS A 362 65.88 -15.22 10.69
C LYS A 362 65.32 -14.06 9.85
N LYS A 363 66.10 -13.00 9.68
CA LYS A 363 65.92 -11.99 8.62
C LYS A 363 65.92 -12.71 7.26
N ARG A 364 64.93 -12.40 6.41
CA ARG A 364 64.92 -12.83 5.00
C ARG A 364 66.15 -12.25 4.29
N GLN A 365 66.99 -13.13 3.72
CA GLN A 365 68.11 -12.74 2.86
C GLN A 365 67.58 -12.15 1.54
N ARG A 366 68.09 -10.98 1.14
CA ARG A 366 67.93 -10.47 -0.24
C ARG A 366 68.79 -11.33 -1.16
N LEU A 367 68.15 -12.02 -2.12
CA LEU A 367 68.84 -12.75 -3.18
C LEU A 367 69.64 -11.76 -4.04
N LYS A 368 70.96 -11.94 -4.13
CA LYS A 368 71.82 -11.31 -5.13
C LYS A 368 72.36 -12.41 -6.05
N GLY A 369 72.12 -12.26 -7.35
CA GLY A 369 72.57 -13.18 -8.40
C GLY A 369 71.68 -13.09 -9.65
N ALA A 370 72.24 -13.33 -10.84
CA ALA A 370 71.52 -13.25 -12.10
C ALA A 370 70.34 -14.24 -12.15
N ILE A 371 69.15 -13.73 -12.48
CA ILE A 371 67.91 -14.51 -12.57
C ILE A 371 68.01 -15.48 -13.76
N ARG A 372 68.13 -16.78 -13.50
CA ARG A 372 67.98 -17.81 -14.55
C ARG A 372 66.50 -18.10 -14.76
N ALA A 373 65.97 -17.64 -15.89
CA ALA A 373 64.61 -17.96 -16.31
C ALA A 373 64.45 -19.47 -16.54
N ARG A 374 63.42 -20.09 -15.92
CA ARG A 374 63.03 -21.46 -16.27
C ARG A 374 62.32 -21.44 -17.62
N GLN A 375 62.70 -22.36 -18.51
CA GLN A 375 62.01 -22.49 -19.79
C GLN A 375 60.56 -22.95 -19.60
N PRO A 376 59.61 -22.39 -20.38
CA PRO A 376 58.21 -22.74 -20.31
C PRO A 376 57.99 -24.18 -20.78
N ARG A 377 57.31 -24.99 -19.94
CA ARG A 377 56.80 -26.30 -20.35
C ARG A 377 55.62 -26.10 -21.30
N ILE A 378 55.85 -26.29 -22.60
CA ILE A 378 54.80 -26.34 -23.60
C ILE A 378 54.04 -27.66 -23.42
N LYS A 379 52.77 -27.59 -23.03
CA LYS A 379 51.88 -28.76 -22.93
C LYS A 379 51.43 -29.17 -24.34
N THR A 380 52.00 -30.25 -24.87
CA THR A 380 51.71 -30.78 -26.22
C THR A 380 50.53 -31.77 -26.26
N THR A 381 49.78 -31.97 -25.16
CA THR A 381 48.61 -32.87 -25.17
C THR A 381 47.55 -32.45 -24.14
N ARG A 382 46.30 -32.21 -24.59
CA ARG A 382 45.13 -32.03 -23.71
C ARG A 382 44.79 -33.40 -23.09
N ARG A 383 45.25 -33.67 -21.87
CA ARG A 383 44.77 -34.81 -21.07
C ARG A 383 43.27 -34.63 -20.79
N ASN A 384 42.45 -35.65 -21.05
CA ASN A 384 41.03 -35.66 -20.68
C ASN A 384 40.89 -35.84 -19.15
N TYR A 385 41.06 -34.76 -18.39
CA TYR A 385 40.97 -34.75 -16.92
C TYR A 385 39.59 -35.18 -16.37
N PHE A 386 38.55 -35.23 -17.21
CA PHE A 386 37.20 -35.63 -16.82
C PHE A 386 37.10 -37.10 -16.37
N ALA A 387 37.93 -37.99 -16.93
CA ALA A 387 37.89 -39.42 -16.61
C ALA A 387 38.52 -39.75 -15.25
N ASP A 388 39.44 -38.90 -14.77
CA ASP A 388 40.22 -39.12 -13.55
C ASP A 388 39.58 -38.42 -12.31
N MET A 389 38.48 -37.70 -12.49
CA MET A 389 37.86 -36.92 -11.42
C MET A 389 36.92 -37.79 -10.56
N PRO A 390 37.12 -37.86 -9.23
CA PRO A 390 36.32 -38.72 -8.37
C PRO A 390 34.85 -38.25 -8.33
N SER A 391 33.90 -39.17 -8.32
CA SER A 391 32.47 -38.86 -8.20
C SER A 391 32.08 -38.30 -6.83
N THR A 392 32.88 -38.57 -5.79
CA THR A 392 32.64 -38.10 -4.42
C THR A 392 33.93 -37.58 -3.82
N SER A 393 33.86 -36.44 -3.14
CA SER A 393 34.93 -35.91 -2.31
C SER A 393 34.38 -35.35 -1.01
N LYS A 394 35.25 -34.90 -0.10
CA LYS A 394 34.83 -34.15 1.10
C LYS A 394 33.99 -32.90 0.75
N TYR A 395 34.21 -32.31 -0.43
CA TYR A 395 33.64 -31.02 -0.78
C TYR A 395 32.47 -31.10 -1.75
N TYR A 396 32.36 -32.16 -2.56
CA TYR A 396 31.32 -32.27 -3.59
C TYR A 396 30.89 -33.72 -3.80
N PHE A 397 29.67 -33.88 -4.33
CA PHE A 397 29.11 -35.14 -4.79
C PHE A 397 28.59 -34.94 -6.21
N TRP A 398 29.17 -35.68 -7.17
CA TRP A 398 28.98 -35.50 -8.61
C TRP A 398 28.66 -36.85 -9.29
N PRO A 399 27.48 -37.43 -9.01
CA PRO A 399 27.07 -38.73 -9.56
C PRO A 399 26.75 -38.61 -11.05
N SER A 400 26.95 -39.69 -11.82
CA SER A 400 26.67 -39.71 -13.27
C SER A 400 25.20 -39.46 -13.59
N GLN A 401 24.28 -39.94 -12.73
CA GLN A 401 22.83 -39.81 -12.91
C GLN A 401 22.34 -38.36 -12.85
N GLY A 402 23.13 -37.45 -12.28
CA GLY A 402 22.78 -36.05 -12.10
C GLY A 402 23.51 -35.08 -13.05
N ARG A 403 24.33 -35.59 -13.98
CA ARG A 403 25.11 -34.78 -14.93
C ARG A 403 24.25 -34.43 -16.14
N GLY A 404 24.63 -33.36 -16.83
CA GLY A 404 24.07 -33.05 -18.14
C GLY A 404 24.41 -34.13 -19.16
N GLU A 405 23.54 -34.27 -20.16
CA GLU A 405 23.81 -35.09 -21.35
C GLU A 405 25.11 -34.68 -22.03
N ARG A 406 25.42 -33.38 -21.98
CA ARG A 406 26.70 -32.83 -22.39
C ARG A 406 27.43 -32.26 -21.19
N ILE A 407 28.66 -32.73 -21.02
CA ILE A 407 29.62 -32.21 -20.05
C ILE A 407 30.70 -31.49 -20.83
N VAL A 408 30.89 -30.20 -20.54
CA VAL A 408 31.88 -29.34 -21.18
C VAL A 408 32.79 -28.72 -20.12
N ASP A 409 33.96 -28.23 -20.53
CA ASP A 409 34.77 -27.41 -19.64
C ASP A 409 34.18 -26.00 -19.46
N GLU A 410 34.75 -25.22 -18.55
CA GLU A 410 34.23 -23.89 -18.24
C GLU A 410 34.35 -22.90 -19.42
N GLY A 411 35.38 -23.05 -20.27
CA GLY A 411 35.57 -22.19 -21.43
C GLY A 411 34.53 -22.48 -22.51
N ASP A 412 34.30 -23.75 -22.80
CA ASP A 412 33.28 -24.20 -23.75
C ASP A 412 31.86 -23.89 -23.25
N TYR A 413 31.58 -24.07 -21.95
CA TYR A 413 30.31 -23.65 -21.37
C TYR A 413 30.05 -22.15 -21.60
N LYS A 414 31.03 -21.31 -21.28
CA LYS A 414 30.93 -19.86 -21.48
C LYS A 414 30.68 -19.53 -22.94
N ARG A 415 31.43 -20.16 -23.86
CA ARG A 415 31.28 -19.98 -25.31
C ARG A 415 29.88 -20.34 -25.81
N ILE A 416 29.30 -21.45 -25.32
CA ILE A 416 27.96 -21.92 -25.70
C ILE A 416 26.87 -20.97 -25.17
N ILE A 417 27.00 -20.49 -23.93
CA ILE A 417 26.04 -19.54 -23.35
C ILE A 417 26.19 -18.16 -23.99
N ASP A 418 27.41 -17.68 -24.21
CA ASP A 418 27.69 -16.40 -24.88
C ASP A 418 27.14 -16.41 -26.30
N LEU A 419 27.24 -17.53 -27.03
CA LEU A 419 26.58 -17.67 -28.33
C LEU A 419 25.08 -17.40 -28.21
N LEU A 420 24.39 -18.03 -27.26
CA LEU A 420 22.95 -17.85 -27.06
C LEU A 420 22.57 -16.37 -26.87
N LEU A 421 23.38 -15.65 -26.11
CA LEU A 421 23.21 -14.23 -25.81
C LEU A 421 23.49 -13.29 -27.02
N HIS A 422 24.04 -13.80 -28.12
CA HIS A 422 24.27 -13.06 -29.37
C HIS A 422 23.32 -13.46 -30.51
N LEU A 423 22.38 -14.37 -30.25
CA LEU A 423 21.37 -14.80 -31.22
C LEU A 423 20.12 -13.92 -31.17
N ASP A 424 19.25 -14.04 -32.18
CA ASP A 424 18.04 -13.24 -32.32
C ASP A 424 16.78 -14.12 -32.27
N PHE A 425 15.89 -13.79 -31.33
CA PHE A 425 14.62 -14.48 -31.08
C PHE A 425 13.40 -13.57 -31.31
N ALA A 426 13.54 -12.46 -32.04
CA ALA A 426 12.45 -11.48 -32.22
C ALA A 426 11.26 -11.98 -33.05
N THR A 427 11.46 -12.95 -33.94
CA THR A 427 10.39 -13.53 -34.79
C THR A 427 10.49 -15.06 -34.79
N PRO A 428 9.41 -15.80 -35.06
CA PRO A 428 9.44 -17.27 -35.09
C PRO A 428 10.52 -17.85 -36.02
N ASP A 429 10.73 -17.27 -37.19
CA ASP A 429 11.74 -17.75 -38.15
C ASP A 429 13.16 -17.50 -37.67
N LYS A 430 13.43 -16.31 -37.10
CA LYS A 430 14.73 -16.01 -36.50
C LYS A 430 14.98 -16.89 -35.29
N ALA A 431 13.98 -17.08 -34.44
CA ALA A 431 14.05 -17.97 -33.28
C ALA A 431 14.36 -19.41 -33.70
N ALA A 432 13.77 -19.92 -34.79
CA ALA A 432 14.08 -21.24 -35.33
C ALA A 432 15.52 -21.34 -35.86
N GLY A 433 15.99 -20.34 -36.61
CA GLY A 433 17.37 -20.30 -37.10
C GLY A 433 18.40 -20.22 -35.96
N SER A 434 18.13 -19.36 -34.98
CA SER A 434 18.91 -19.22 -33.75
C SER A 434 18.93 -20.50 -32.93
N SER A 435 17.77 -21.15 -32.76
CA SER A 435 17.66 -22.42 -32.03
C SER A 435 18.50 -23.50 -32.66
N ARG A 436 18.41 -23.66 -33.99
CA ARG A 436 19.25 -24.61 -34.74
C ARG A 436 20.74 -24.33 -34.53
N ARG A 437 21.16 -23.07 -34.73
CA ARG A 437 22.57 -22.67 -34.57
C ARG A 437 23.10 -22.96 -33.16
N TRP A 438 22.29 -22.69 -32.13
CA TRP A 438 22.69 -22.96 -30.76
C TRP A 438 22.77 -24.47 -30.47
N ILE A 439 21.76 -25.25 -30.90
CA ILE A 439 21.72 -26.71 -30.70
C ILE A 439 22.92 -27.37 -31.40
N ASP A 440 23.24 -26.96 -32.63
CA ASP A 440 24.36 -27.51 -33.40
C ASP A 440 25.71 -27.21 -32.74
N GLU A 441 25.92 -25.97 -32.29
CA GLU A 441 27.17 -25.57 -31.62
C GLU A 441 27.34 -26.25 -30.27
N ALA A 442 26.29 -26.28 -29.45
CA ALA A 442 26.30 -26.95 -28.16
C ALA A 442 26.44 -28.47 -28.29
N GLY A 443 26.01 -29.03 -29.43
CA GLY A 443 26.20 -30.43 -29.81
C GLY A 443 27.57 -30.74 -30.42
N ILE A 444 28.39 -29.72 -30.69
CA ILE A 444 29.67 -29.83 -31.40
C ILE A 444 29.48 -30.56 -32.74
N GLY A 445 28.39 -30.22 -33.45
CA GLY A 445 28.04 -30.83 -34.74
C GLY A 445 27.46 -32.25 -34.66
N VAL A 446 27.20 -32.79 -33.47
CA VAL A 446 26.57 -34.12 -33.28
C VAL A 446 25.17 -33.96 -32.69
N SER A 447 24.19 -34.67 -33.24
CA SER A 447 22.82 -34.72 -32.69
C SER A 447 22.83 -35.15 -31.22
N TRP A 448 22.11 -34.42 -30.39
CA TRP A 448 21.99 -34.63 -28.95
C TRP A 448 20.66 -34.06 -28.44
N GLY A 449 20.32 -34.30 -27.18
CA GLY A 449 19.05 -33.91 -26.60
C GLY A 449 18.11 -35.10 -26.38
N LEU A 450 17.28 -35.01 -25.35
CA LEU A 450 16.28 -36.02 -25.01
C LEU A 450 14.91 -35.65 -25.54
N GLU A 451 14.33 -36.53 -26.35
CA GLU A 451 12.95 -36.40 -26.82
C GLU A 451 11.95 -36.91 -25.77
N VAL A 452 10.97 -36.05 -25.46
CA VAL A 452 9.95 -36.28 -24.43
C VAL A 452 8.57 -35.90 -24.93
N THR A 453 7.61 -36.80 -24.71
CA THR A 453 6.17 -36.60 -24.96
C THR A 453 5.43 -36.97 -23.68
N GLY A 454 4.57 -36.08 -23.18
CA GLY A 454 3.86 -36.30 -21.92
C GLY A 454 2.51 -37.03 -22.07
N PRO A 455 1.94 -37.60 -20.99
CA PRO A 455 0.65 -38.30 -21.02
C PRO A 455 -0.56 -37.40 -20.65
N TRP A 456 -0.38 -36.11 -20.36
CA TRP A 456 -1.38 -35.26 -19.72
C TRP A 456 -2.62 -34.96 -20.59
N ARG A 457 -3.77 -35.62 -20.32
CA ARG A 457 -5.08 -35.30 -20.91
C ARG A 457 -5.75 -34.15 -20.15
N THR A 458 -6.16 -33.09 -20.85
CA THR A 458 -7.11 -32.11 -20.32
C THR A 458 -8.44 -32.82 -20.00
N LYS A 459 -8.89 -32.79 -18.73
CA LYS A 459 -10.27 -33.15 -18.38
C LYS A 459 -11.21 -32.14 -19.05
N ILE A 460 -11.81 -32.54 -20.17
CA ILE A 460 -12.97 -31.87 -20.75
C ILE A 460 -14.14 -32.21 -19.82
N GLY A 461 -14.75 -31.20 -19.21
CA GLY A 461 -15.98 -31.38 -18.44
C GLY A 461 -17.05 -31.97 -19.34
N SER A 462 -17.43 -33.22 -19.09
CA SER A 462 -18.59 -33.84 -19.69
C SER A 462 -19.85 -33.22 -19.08
N ASN A 463 -20.50 -32.32 -19.80
CA ASN A 463 -21.94 -32.15 -19.65
C ASN A 463 -22.61 -33.20 -20.54
N LYS A 464 -23.54 -33.95 -19.95
CA LYS A 464 -24.38 -34.91 -20.65
C LYS A 464 -25.34 -34.19 -21.62
N GLU A 465 -25.61 -34.91 -22.70
CA GLU A 465 -26.75 -34.85 -23.62
C GLU A 465 -26.76 -33.85 -24.80
N GLY A 466 -27.07 -34.41 -25.98
CA GLY A 466 -27.62 -33.69 -27.14
C GLY A 466 -26.80 -33.75 -28.42
N LYS A 467 -27.09 -34.72 -29.30
CA LYS A 467 -26.64 -34.78 -30.70
C LYS A 467 -27.05 -33.51 -31.47
N SER A 468 -26.16 -32.94 -32.29
CA SER A 468 -26.37 -32.74 -33.74
C SER A 468 -25.23 -31.93 -34.39
N VAL A 469 -24.97 -32.28 -35.64
CA VAL A 469 -24.02 -31.69 -36.59
C VAL A 469 -24.53 -30.32 -37.06
N TRP A 470 -23.64 -29.33 -37.28
CA TRP A 470 -23.43 -28.57 -38.53
C TRP A 470 -22.46 -27.40 -38.30
N SER A 471 -21.76 -27.07 -39.37
CA SER A 471 -20.59 -26.20 -39.53
C SER A 471 -20.91 -24.71 -39.81
N VAL A 472 -19.84 -23.89 -39.77
CA VAL A 472 -19.57 -22.60 -40.47
C VAL A 472 -19.82 -21.31 -39.66
N GLY A 473 -18.82 -20.41 -39.68
CA GLY A 473 -19.04 -18.97 -39.49
C GLY A 473 -17.88 -18.17 -38.90
N VAL A 474 -17.15 -17.46 -39.75
CA VAL A 474 -15.99 -16.58 -39.48
C VAL A 474 -16.40 -15.26 -38.81
N GLY A 475 -15.53 -14.65 -38.00
CA GLY A 475 -15.66 -13.23 -37.63
C GLY A 475 -14.68 -12.72 -36.55
N SER A 476 -13.65 -12.01 -36.99
CA SER A 476 -12.60 -11.37 -36.20
C SER A 476 -13.06 -10.07 -35.51
N ALA A 477 -12.71 -9.85 -34.23
CA ALA A 477 -12.41 -8.52 -33.69
C ALA A 477 -11.68 -8.59 -32.33
N ARG A 478 -10.61 -7.79 -32.19
CA ARG A 478 -9.77 -7.60 -31.00
C ARG A 478 -10.44 -6.64 -30.01
N VAL A 479 -10.45 -6.97 -28.71
CA VAL A 479 -10.58 -5.99 -27.61
C VAL A 479 -9.68 -6.39 -26.44
N SER A 480 -8.96 -5.38 -25.94
CA SER A 480 -7.94 -5.41 -24.88
C SER A 480 -8.50 -5.77 -23.50
N ARG A 481 -7.72 -6.48 -22.68
CA ARG A 481 -8.12 -7.04 -21.37
C ARG A 481 -7.70 -6.12 -20.21
N LEU A 482 -8.66 -5.52 -19.49
CA LEU A 482 -8.47 -5.00 -18.13
C LEU A 482 -8.52 -6.14 -17.10
N LYS A 483 -7.62 -6.13 -16.10
CA LYS A 483 -7.54 -7.14 -15.02
C LYS A 483 -8.38 -6.70 -13.81
N ILE A 484 -9.40 -7.49 -13.46
CA ILE A 484 -10.17 -7.39 -12.21
C ILE A 484 -9.43 -8.17 -11.10
N LEU A 485 -9.23 -7.56 -9.92
CA LEU A 485 -8.71 -8.21 -8.71
C LEU A 485 -9.85 -8.40 -7.70
N ASN A 486 -10.26 -9.65 -7.45
CA ASN A 486 -11.31 -9.99 -6.48
C ASN A 486 -10.70 -10.86 -5.36
N GLN A 487 -10.94 -10.56 -4.08
CA GLN A 487 -10.36 -11.26 -2.92
C GLN A 487 -11.41 -12.13 -2.20
N GLY A 488 -11.29 -13.46 -2.33
CA GLY A 488 -12.16 -14.43 -1.67
C GLY A 488 -11.79 -14.74 -0.20
N GLN A 489 -12.84 -14.89 0.61
CA GLN A 489 -12.93 -15.17 2.05
C GLN A 489 -12.46 -16.59 2.47
N PHE A 490 -12.02 -16.73 3.73
CA PHE A 490 -11.75 -18.00 4.43
C PHE A 490 -12.71 -18.22 5.60
N ARG A 491 -13.06 -19.50 5.87
CA ARG A 491 -13.83 -19.98 7.03
C ARG A 491 -12.91 -20.37 8.19
N THR A 492 -13.37 -20.14 9.42
CA THR A 492 -12.72 -20.52 10.70
C THR A 492 -13.52 -21.61 11.43
N SER A 493 -12.84 -22.46 12.20
CA SER A 493 -13.41 -23.49 13.10
C SER A 493 -13.14 -23.15 14.58
N HIS A 494 -14.15 -23.31 15.44
CA HIS A 494 -14.20 -22.93 16.86
C HIS A 494 -13.79 -24.05 17.84
N HIS A 495 -13.22 -23.66 19.00
CA HIS A 495 -13.62 -24.10 20.36
C HIS A 495 -12.98 -23.20 21.47
N PRO A 496 -13.46 -23.15 22.72
CA PRO A 496 -14.41 -22.13 23.19
C PRO A 496 -13.88 -21.28 24.37
N LEU A 497 -14.40 -20.05 24.49
CA LEU A 497 -14.75 -19.30 25.70
C LEU A 497 -14.78 -17.81 25.34
N PHE A 498 -15.87 -17.37 24.72
CA PHE A 498 -16.42 -16.00 24.68
C PHE A 498 -17.58 -16.05 23.69
N ALA A 499 -18.82 -15.97 24.19
CA ALA A 499 -20.00 -15.86 23.35
C ALA A 499 -20.13 -14.41 22.87
N MET A 500 -19.72 -14.12 21.64
CA MET A 500 -20.04 -12.89 20.91
C MET A 500 -20.26 -13.19 19.42
N ALA A 501 -21.15 -12.43 18.79
CA ALA A 501 -21.84 -12.68 17.52
C ALA A 501 -20.98 -13.16 16.34
N GLN A 502 -21.57 -14.00 15.47
CA GLN A 502 -20.95 -14.50 14.24
C GLN A 502 -20.50 -13.35 13.31
N PRO A 503 -19.30 -13.41 12.70
CA PRO A 503 -18.89 -12.38 11.74
C PRO A 503 -19.63 -12.55 10.41
N ALA A 504 -20.31 -11.47 9.98
CA ALA A 504 -20.82 -11.34 8.63
C ALA A 504 -19.68 -11.53 7.61
N THR A 505 -19.96 -12.22 6.51
CA THR A 505 -19.01 -12.50 5.43
C THR A 505 -18.57 -11.18 4.77
N VAL A 506 -17.34 -10.71 5.05
CA VAL A 506 -16.76 -9.47 4.48
C VAL A 506 -16.58 -9.59 2.97
N LYS A 507 -17.49 -9.03 2.16
CA LYS A 507 -17.33 -8.96 0.70
C LYS A 507 -16.12 -8.07 0.36
N SER A 508 -15.20 -8.53 -0.47
CA SER A 508 -14.04 -7.71 -0.88
C SER A 508 -14.48 -6.57 -1.80
N LEU A 509 -13.95 -5.37 -1.57
CA LEU A 509 -14.06 -4.24 -2.50
C LEU A 509 -13.23 -4.54 -3.76
N VAL A 510 -13.78 -4.23 -4.94
CA VAL A 510 -13.13 -4.47 -6.23
C VAL A 510 -12.65 -3.16 -6.83
N THR A 511 -11.37 -3.08 -7.16
CA THR A 511 -10.78 -1.89 -7.78
C THR A 511 -10.28 -2.18 -9.19
N CYS A 512 -10.18 -1.15 -10.00
CA CYS A 512 -9.64 -1.21 -11.36
C CYS A 512 -8.97 0.11 -11.75
N ILE A 513 -8.22 0.10 -12.85
CA ILE A 513 -7.55 1.28 -13.39
C ILE A 513 -8.04 1.51 -14.81
N ILE A 514 -8.54 2.71 -15.10
CA ILE A 514 -8.88 3.17 -16.44
C ILE A 514 -8.01 4.38 -16.76
N ALA A 515 -7.26 4.33 -17.86
CA ALA A 515 -6.41 5.43 -18.31
C ALA A 515 -5.52 6.03 -17.19
N GLY A 516 -4.96 5.18 -16.33
CA GLY A 516 -4.12 5.61 -15.19
C GLY A 516 -4.87 6.16 -13.98
N THR A 517 -6.21 6.23 -14.03
CA THR A 517 -7.06 6.63 -12.90
C THR A 517 -7.62 5.41 -12.19
N HIS A 518 -7.53 5.40 -10.86
CA HIS A 518 -8.05 4.32 -10.03
C HIS A 518 -9.53 4.49 -9.74
N TYR A 519 -10.27 3.39 -9.84
CA TYR A 519 -11.69 3.33 -9.52
C TYR A 519 -11.98 2.17 -8.59
N LEU A 520 -12.91 2.41 -7.68
CA LEU A 520 -13.66 1.39 -6.97
C LEU A 520 -14.95 1.11 -7.74
N ILE A 521 -15.24 -0.17 -7.94
CA ILE A 521 -16.54 -0.64 -8.43
C ILE A 521 -17.41 -0.80 -7.20
N HIS A 522 -18.51 -0.03 -7.13
CA HIS A 522 -19.41 -0.09 -6.00
C HIS A 522 -19.99 -1.51 -5.84
N PRO A 523 -19.99 -2.11 -4.63
CA PRO A 523 -20.36 -3.52 -4.45
C PRO A 523 -21.85 -3.81 -4.71
N GLN A 524 -22.72 -2.82 -4.62
CA GLN A 524 -24.14 -2.96 -4.94
C GLN A 524 -24.34 -3.12 -6.46
N LYS A 525 -24.98 -4.22 -6.86
CA LYS A 525 -25.54 -4.41 -8.19
C LYS A 525 -26.81 -3.57 -8.34
N LEU A 526 -26.92 -2.82 -9.43
CA LEU A 526 -28.05 -1.91 -9.70
C LEU A 526 -28.97 -2.38 -10.82
N GLY A 527 -28.51 -3.28 -11.69
CA GLY A 527 -29.30 -3.82 -12.81
C GLY A 527 -28.48 -4.79 -13.65
N THR A 528 -29.09 -5.30 -14.72
CA THR A 528 -28.45 -6.27 -15.63
C THR A 528 -28.76 -5.90 -17.08
N ILE A 529 -27.82 -6.10 -18.01
CA ILE A 529 -28.10 -6.02 -19.45
C ILE A 529 -28.38 -7.40 -20.05
N GLN A 530 -29.08 -7.50 -21.18
CA GLN A 530 -29.44 -8.80 -21.79
C GLN A 530 -28.30 -9.43 -22.58
N GLU A 531 -27.32 -8.63 -22.97
CA GLU A 531 -26.22 -9.00 -23.84
C GLU A 531 -25.25 -9.96 -23.13
N THR A 532 -24.74 -10.93 -23.89
CA THR A 532 -23.82 -11.94 -23.35
C THR A 532 -22.41 -11.37 -23.23
N ILE A 533 -22.16 -10.63 -22.15
CA ILE A 533 -20.82 -10.20 -21.75
C ILE A 533 -20.14 -11.35 -21.01
N LYS A 534 -18.85 -11.58 -21.29
CA LYS A 534 -18.06 -12.56 -20.54
C LYS A 534 -18.15 -12.27 -19.03
N PRO A 535 -18.43 -13.25 -18.16
CA PRO A 535 -18.59 -13.03 -16.72
C PRO A 535 -17.41 -12.31 -16.05
N ASP A 536 -16.21 -12.50 -16.59
CA ASP A 536 -14.97 -11.89 -16.07
C ASP A 536 -14.62 -10.54 -16.71
N ALA A 537 -15.44 -10.02 -17.63
CA ALA A 537 -15.18 -8.72 -18.27
C ALA A 537 -15.61 -7.58 -17.34
N LEU A 538 -14.78 -6.54 -17.30
CA LEU A 538 -15.08 -5.27 -16.67
C LEU A 538 -15.03 -4.18 -17.72
N LEU A 539 -16.16 -3.54 -17.97
CA LEU A 539 -16.29 -2.52 -19.01
C LEU A 539 -16.75 -1.21 -18.39
N PRO A 540 -16.04 -0.08 -18.61
CA PRO A 540 -16.57 1.24 -18.31
C PRO A 540 -17.69 1.56 -19.31
N VAL A 541 -18.81 2.03 -18.80
CA VAL A 541 -19.99 2.37 -19.61
C VAL A 541 -20.61 3.67 -19.14
N THR A 542 -21.33 4.37 -20.01
CA THR A 542 -22.16 5.51 -19.64
C THR A 542 -23.62 5.10 -19.66
N LEU A 543 -24.32 5.27 -18.53
CA LEU A 543 -25.78 5.11 -18.48
C LEU A 543 -26.43 6.44 -18.89
N LEU A 544 -27.34 6.40 -19.86
CA LEU A 544 -28.05 7.56 -20.41
C LEU A 544 -29.55 7.26 -20.59
N ASP A 545 -30.37 8.30 -20.53
CA ASP A 545 -31.76 8.18 -21.01
C ASP A 545 -31.86 8.31 -22.54
N THR A 546 -33.02 7.97 -23.10
CA THR A 546 -33.28 8.00 -24.54
C THR A 546 -33.07 9.40 -25.13
N GLN A 547 -33.46 10.49 -24.44
CA GLN A 547 -33.30 11.84 -24.97
C GLN A 547 -31.83 12.24 -25.02
N GLU A 548 -31.06 11.96 -23.97
CA GLU A 548 -29.63 12.23 -23.89
C GLU A 548 -28.80 11.53 -24.98
N ILE A 549 -29.27 10.38 -25.47
CA ILE A 549 -28.65 9.63 -26.56
C ILE A 549 -28.94 10.29 -27.91
N PHE A 550 -30.19 10.69 -28.17
CA PHE A 550 -30.62 11.12 -29.50
C PHE A 550 -30.57 12.64 -29.74
N ASP A 551 -30.54 13.47 -28.69
CA ASP A 551 -30.50 14.95 -28.78
C ASP A 551 -29.08 15.55 -28.74
N GLY A 552 -28.05 14.72 -28.99
CA GLY A 552 -26.65 15.16 -29.09
C GLY A 552 -25.72 14.53 -28.05
N VAL A 553 -25.50 13.21 -28.14
CA VAL A 553 -24.68 12.44 -27.19
C VAL A 553 -23.27 13.01 -26.98
N ASP A 554 -22.61 13.52 -28.01
CA ASP A 554 -21.26 14.10 -27.88
C ASP A 554 -21.26 15.35 -26.99
N ASP A 555 -22.30 16.17 -27.08
CA ASP A 555 -22.46 17.33 -26.19
C ASP A 555 -22.77 16.90 -24.76
N THR A 556 -23.59 15.85 -24.59
CA THR A 556 -23.87 15.27 -23.27
C THR A 556 -22.59 14.75 -22.62
N LEU A 557 -21.79 13.95 -23.32
CA LEU A 557 -20.54 13.40 -22.78
C LEU A 557 -19.50 14.51 -22.50
N ARG A 558 -19.42 15.55 -23.33
CA ARG A 558 -18.59 16.74 -23.05
C ARG A 558 -19.07 17.47 -21.79
N LYS A 559 -20.38 17.63 -21.61
CA LYS A 559 -20.95 18.22 -20.38
C LYS A 559 -20.60 17.39 -19.15
N PHE A 560 -20.69 16.06 -19.23
CA PHE A 560 -20.29 15.15 -18.16
C PHE A 560 -18.83 15.34 -17.76
N GLN A 561 -17.92 15.30 -18.73
CA GLN A 561 -16.48 15.51 -18.49
C GLN A 561 -16.17 16.90 -17.88
N SER A 562 -16.91 17.94 -18.25
CA SER A 562 -16.69 19.30 -17.70
C SER A 562 -17.18 19.47 -16.25
N ARG A 563 -18.17 18.69 -15.82
CA ARG A 563 -18.84 18.84 -14.52
C ARG A 563 -18.41 17.81 -13.49
N ASP A 564 -17.84 16.70 -13.93
CA ASP A 564 -17.52 15.56 -13.08
C ASP A 564 -16.05 15.17 -13.13
N ASP A 565 -15.48 14.91 -11.96
CA ASP A 565 -14.07 14.51 -11.81
C ASP A 565 -13.91 12.99 -11.71
N VAL A 566 -15.00 12.23 -11.82
CA VAL A 566 -15.01 10.76 -11.89
C VAL A 566 -15.21 10.29 -13.34
N PHE A 567 -15.99 11.01 -14.14
CA PHE A 567 -16.20 10.70 -15.55
C PHE A 567 -14.92 10.93 -16.37
N ALA A 568 -14.45 9.88 -17.04
CA ALA A 568 -13.34 9.92 -17.99
C ALA A 568 -13.83 9.62 -19.42
N PRO A 569 -13.13 10.10 -20.48
CA PRO A 569 -13.52 9.84 -21.87
C PRO A 569 -13.73 8.36 -22.21
N ASP A 570 -12.97 7.46 -21.56
CA ASP A 570 -13.09 6.01 -21.69
C ASP A 570 -14.47 5.45 -21.32
N PHE A 571 -15.29 6.15 -20.53
CA PHE A 571 -16.68 5.75 -20.27
C PHE A 571 -17.60 5.99 -21.48
N GLY A 572 -17.20 6.84 -22.44
CA GLY A 572 -18.01 7.26 -23.58
C GLY A 572 -18.02 6.31 -24.78
N PHE A 573 -17.35 5.15 -24.71
CA PHE A 573 -17.29 4.17 -25.82
C PHE A 573 -18.50 3.23 -25.85
N ILE A 574 -19.02 2.86 -24.68
CA ILE A 574 -20.16 1.97 -24.52
C ILE A 574 -21.27 2.73 -23.80
N LEU A 575 -22.43 2.80 -24.42
CA LEU A 575 -23.62 3.45 -23.88
C LEU A 575 -24.63 2.40 -23.44
N VAL A 576 -25.27 2.63 -22.30
CA VAL A 576 -26.37 1.81 -21.81
C VAL A 576 -27.60 2.70 -21.71
N GLU A 577 -28.68 2.32 -22.39
CA GLU A 577 -29.95 3.01 -22.34
C GLU A 577 -30.77 2.56 -21.13
N LYS A 578 -31.33 3.52 -20.38
CA LYS A 578 -32.31 3.26 -19.31
C LYS A 578 -33.68 2.86 -19.88
N PRO A 579 -34.41 1.94 -19.24
CA PRO A 579 -35.77 1.61 -19.66
C PRO A 579 -36.70 2.82 -19.46
N GLY A 580 -37.33 3.30 -20.54
CA GLY A 580 -38.26 4.45 -20.55
C GLY A 580 -39.66 4.11 -21.07
N ALA A 581 -40.64 4.97 -20.76
CA ALA A 581 -42.05 4.80 -21.17
C ALA A 581 -42.26 4.78 -22.70
N ASN A 582 -41.32 5.35 -23.46
CA ASN A 582 -41.29 5.36 -24.94
C ASN A 582 -40.20 4.43 -25.51
N SER A 583 -39.84 3.34 -24.81
CA SER A 583 -38.86 2.34 -25.29
C SER A 583 -39.43 1.46 -26.43
N SER A 584 -39.97 2.08 -27.48
CA SER A 584 -40.32 1.38 -28.71
C SER A 584 -39.06 1.20 -29.55
N LYS A 585 -38.46 -0.01 -29.49
CA LYS A 585 -37.50 -0.59 -30.45
C LYS A 585 -36.80 0.43 -31.38
N VAL A 586 -35.81 1.16 -30.89
CA VAL A 586 -34.89 1.90 -31.76
C VAL A 586 -33.67 1.02 -32.04
N ALA A 587 -33.89 0.05 -32.92
CA ALA A 587 -32.78 -0.56 -33.64
C ALA A 587 -32.25 0.45 -34.65
N HIS A 588 -30.92 0.62 -34.68
CA HIS A 588 -30.15 1.29 -35.76
C HIS A 588 -30.09 2.82 -35.81
N ALA A 589 -29.62 3.45 -34.73
CA ALA A 589 -28.97 4.77 -34.87
C ALA A 589 -27.84 4.98 -33.85
N ALA A 590 -26.79 4.15 -33.90
CA ALA A 590 -25.50 4.54 -33.35
C ALA A 590 -24.62 5.02 -34.51
N SER A 591 -24.17 6.28 -34.42
CA SER A 591 -23.06 6.82 -35.23
C SER A 591 -21.90 5.80 -35.24
N HIS A 592 -21.17 5.71 -36.36
CA HIS A 592 -20.23 4.66 -36.78
C HIS A 592 -19.07 4.29 -35.81
N SER A 593 -19.11 4.65 -34.51
CA SER A 593 -18.01 4.49 -33.54
C SER A 593 -18.38 4.06 -32.09
N ARG A 594 -19.66 3.88 -31.71
CA ARG A 594 -20.06 3.54 -30.31
C ARG A 594 -21.01 2.34 -30.21
N GLU A 595 -20.86 1.55 -29.15
CA GLU A 595 -21.76 0.42 -28.82
C GLU A 595 -22.91 0.89 -27.93
N LEU A 596 -24.13 0.37 -28.15
CA LEU A 596 -25.34 0.70 -27.38
C LEU A 596 -26.01 -0.57 -26.87
N TYR A 597 -26.25 -0.64 -25.56
CA TYR A 597 -26.94 -1.73 -24.85
C TYR A 597 -28.19 -1.23 -24.12
N SER A 598 -29.08 -2.13 -23.72
CA SER A 598 -30.28 -1.78 -22.94
C SER A 598 -30.26 -2.37 -21.52
N LEU A 599 -30.65 -1.57 -20.53
CA LEU A 599 -30.73 -1.98 -19.14
C LEU A 599 -32.05 -2.69 -18.83
N HIS A 600 -31.99 -3.82 -18.13
CA HIS A 600 -33.12 -4.68 -17.81
C HIS A 600 -33.18 -5.07 -16.33
N ASP A 601 -34.41 -5.37 -15.89
CA ASP A 601 -34.70 -5.80 -14.52
C ASP A 601 -34.57 -7.32 -14.37
N ASP A 602 -34.09 -7.76 -13.21
CA ASP A 602 -33.91 -9.17 -12.85
C ASP A 602 -35.26 -9.84 -12.46
N ALA A 603 -36.38 -9.12 -12.56
CA ALA A 603 -37.72 -9.51 -12.11
C ALA A 603 -38.40 -10.63 -12.92
N ARG A 604 -37.66 -11.67 -13.32
CA ARG A 604 -38.22 -12.98 -13.74
C ARG A 604 -38.02 -14.09 -12.69
N GLY A 605 -37.48 -13.78 -11.51
CA GLY A 605 -37.18 -14.76 -10.46
C GLY A 605 -38.10 -14.79 -9.21
N THR A 606 -38.97 -13.80 -9.01
CA THR A 606 -39.73 -13.64 -7.74
C THR A 606 -41.23 -13.44 -7.93
N ALA A 607 -41.84 -14.18 -8.87
CA ALA A 607 -43.30 -14.24 -9.05
C ALA A 607 -43.93 -15.54 -8.49
N ALA A 608 -43.29 -16.17 -7.51
CA ALA A 608 -43.90 -17.22 -6.70
C ALA A 608 -43.58 -16.89 -5.23
N MET A 609 -44.62 -16.77 -4.39
CA MET A 609 -44.61 -16.39 -2.96
C MET A 609 -44.82 -14.90 -2.66
N ALA A 610 -45.95 -14.33 -3.09
CA ALA A 610 -46.61 -13.23 -2.36
C ALA A 610 -48.11 -13.23 -2.70
N ALA A 611 -48.83 -14.16 -2.07
CA ALA A 611 -50.26 -13.98 -1.82
C ALA A 611 -50.37 -13.43 -0.39
N ASP A 612 -50.29 -12.11 -0.25
CA ASP A 612 -51.09 -11.37 0.73
C ASP A 612 -50.92 -9.87 0.50
N GLY A 613 -52.06 -9.18 0.45
CA GLY A 613 -52.17 -7.82 -0.04
C GLY A 613 -51.57 -6.80 0.91
N HIS A 614 -50.47 -6.18 0.48
CA HIS A 614 -50.15 -4.79 0.81
C HIS A 614 -49.60 -4.11 -0.44
N ASP A 615 -50.06 -2.88 -0.66
CA ASP A 615 -49.86 -2.08 -1.88
C ASP A 615 -48.39 -1.57 -1.98
N GLU A 616 -47.44 -2.48 -2.21
CA GLU A 616 -46.04 -2.17 -2.56
C GLU A 616 -45.89 -1.69 -4.03
N SER A 617 -46.99 -1.67 -4.78
CA SER A 617 -47.01 -1.40 -6.22
C SER A 617 -46.62 0.03 -6.61
N LYS A 618 -46.61 0.99 -5.66
CA LYS A 618 -46.21 2.39 -5.91
C LYS A 618 -44.76 2.72 -5.59
N LEU A 619 -44.06 1.92 -4.77
CA LEU A 619 -42.61 2.12 -4.52
C LEU A 619 -41.74 1.46 -5.60
N ALA A 620 -42.24 0.38 -6.23
CA ALA A 620 -41.55 -0.37 -7.28
C ALA A 620 -41.45 0.36 -8.64
N VAL A 621 -42.25 1.42 -8.86
CA VAL A 621 -42.27 2.20 -10.13
C VAL A 621 -41.08 3.17 -10.26
N LYS A 622 -40.22 3.28 -9.22
CA LYS A 622 -38.87 3.88 -9.30
C LYS A 622 -37.78 2.84 -9.62
N GLY A 623 -38.12 1.76 -10.35
CA GLY A 623 -37.16 0.80 -10.90
C GLY A 623 -36.07 1.46 -11.77
N LEU A 624 -35.25 0.65 -12.45
CA LEU A 624 -34.05 1.04 -13.24
C LEU A 624 -34.09 2.38 -14.01
N ALA A 625 -35.28 2.83 -14.46
CA ALA A 625 -35.53 4.15 -15.03
C ALA A 625 -35.10 5.33 -14.13
N GLY A 626 -35.13 5.16 -12.81
CA GLY A 626 -34.77 6.17 -11.81
C GLY A 626 -33.26 6.25 -11.50
N LEU A 627 -32.42 5.41 -12.12
CA LEU A 627 -30.98 5.49 -11.96
C LEU A 627 -30.44 6.76 -12.66
N PRO A 628 -29.51 7.50 -12.03
CA PRO A 628 -28.99 8.73 -12.61
C PRO A 628 -28.09 8.44 -13.82
N SER A 629 -27.99 9.40 -14.73
CA SER A 629 -27.08 9.28 -15.86
C SER A 629 -25.63 9.48 -15.41
N GLY A 630 -24.66 8.86 -16.10
CA GLY A 630 -23.25 9.04 -15.77
C GLY A 630 -22.40 7.78 -15.92
N PRO A 631 -21.21 7.74 -15.30
CA PRO A 631 -20.24 6.65 -15.46
C PRO A 631 -20.64 5.44 -14.64
N TYR A 632 -20.57 4.23 -15.19
CA TYR A 632 -20.84 2.96 -14.51
C TYR A 632 -19.85 1.89 -14.98
N PHE A 633 -19.84 0.76 -14.29
CA PHE A 633 -19.14 -0.45 -14.70
C PHE A 633 -20.12 -1.57 -14.97
N LEU A 634 -19.85 -2.34 -16.03
CA LEU A 634 -20.41 -3.67 -16.22
C LEU A 634 -19.41 -4.72 -15.74
N GLN A 635 -19.76 -5.49 -14.72
CA GLN A 635 -19.04 -6.69 -14.28
C GLN A 635 -19.81 -7.93 -14.76
N GLY A 636 -19.35 -8.53 -15.87
CA GLY A 636 -20.23 -9.38 -16.67
C GLY A 636 -21.44 -8.55 -17.14
N PRO A 637 -22.68 -9.03 -16.99
CA PRO A 637 -23.86 -8.26 -17.37
C PRO A 637 -24.35 -7.29 -16.27
N ASN A 638 -23.72 -7.29 -15.08
CA ASN A 638 -24.23 -6.56 -13.92
C ASN A 638 -23.72 -5.11 -13.88
N LEU A 639 -24.62 -4.16 -13.67
CA LEU A 639 -24.32 -2.73 -13.59
C LEU A 639 -23.97 -2.29 -12.16
N HIS A 640 -22.87 -1.55 -12.01
CA HIS A 640 -22.34 -1.03 -10.74
C HIS A 640 -21.90 0.43 -10.89
N GLN A 641 -22.06 1.26 -9.86
CA GLN A 641 -21.53 2.63 -9.89
C GLN A 641 -20.00 2.65 -9.94
N ALA A 642 -19.45 3.63 -10.67
CA ALA A 642 -18.04 3.97 -10.70
C ALA A 642 -17.71 5.04 -9.64
N TRP A 643 -16.79 4.71 -8.75
CA TRP A 643 -16.30 5.63 -7.72
C TRP A 643 -14.80 5.84 -7.95
N ARG A 644 -14.33 7.08 -8.07
CA ARG A 644 -12.90 7.35 -8.24
C ARG A 644 -12.19 7.20 -6.89
N LEU A 645 -11.00 6.60 -6.91
CA LEU A 645 -10.11 6.53 -5.74
C LEU A 645 -9.11 7.69 -5.79
N TYR A 646 -9.18 8.57 -4.79
CA TYR A 646 -8.23 9.66 -4.58
C TYR A 646 -7.23 9.31 -3.47
N ASP A 647 -5.98 9.69 -3.63
CA ASP A 647 -4.96 9.48 -2.60
C ASP A 647 -5.04 10.56 -1.52
N ASP A 648 -5.09 10.13 -0.26
CA ASP A 648 -5.02 10.99 0.92
C ASP A 648 -3.56 11.43 1.18
N THR A 649 -3.02 12.26 0.29
CA THR A 649 -1.64 12.78 0.33
C THR A 649 -1.33 13.60 1.59
N ALA A 650 -2.31 14.32 2.11
CA ALA A 650 -2.25 15.05 3.38
C ALA A 650 -2.37 14.13 4.61
N GLY A 651 -2.71 12.85 4.44
CA GLY A 651 -3.00 11.94 5.56
C GLY A 651 -4.11 12.47 6.47
N ALA A 652 -5.10 13.19 5.93
CA ALA A 652 -6.14 13.87 6.69
C ALA A 652 -7.24 12.94 7.23
N PHE A 653 -7.42 11.77 6.62
CA PHE A 653 -8.47 10.83 6.95
C PHE A 653 -8.00 9.74 7.92
N ALA A 654 -8.82 9.45 8.92
CA ALA A 654 -8.71 8.20 9.68
C ALA A 654 -9.06 7.02 8.78
N MET A 655 -10.11 7.17 7.95
CA MET A 655 -10.53 6.20 6.94
C MET A 655 -11.41 6.85 5.85
N GLY A 656 -11.33 6.33 4.62
CA GLY A 656 -12.38 6.53 3.61
C GLY A 656 -13.53 5.56 3.85
N VAL A 657 -14.75 5.92 3.43
CA VAL A 657 -15.93 5.07 3.61
C VAL A 657 -16.75 4.98 2.33
N VAL A 658 -17.44 3.85 2.17
CA VAL A 658 -18.47 3.67 1.13
C VAL A 658 -19.75 3.15 1.76
N PRO A 659 -20.92 3.65 1.32
CA PRO A 659 -22.19 3.09 1.73
C PRO A 659 -22.33 1.65 1.21
N GLU A 660 -22.97 0.77 1.95
CA GLU A 660 -23.28 -0.59 1.46
C GLU A 660 -24.41 -0.57 0.42
N ASN A 661 -25.27 0.46 0.49
CA ASN A 661 -26.39 0.68 -0.44
C ASN A 661 -26.47 2.16 -0.82
N VAL A 662 -26.51 2.46 -2.12
CA VAL A 662 -26.59 3.82 -2.68
C VAL A 662 -28.01 4.23 -3.07
N THR A 663 -28.98 3.31 -2.96
CA THR A 663 -30.38 3.54 -3.33
C THR A 663 -31.31 3.66 -2.12
N THR A 664 -30.92 3.15 -0.95
CA THR A 664 -31.74 3.17 0.28
C THR A 664 -31.31 4.29 1.22
N GLN A 665 -32.23 4.70 2.10
CA GLN A 665 -31.95 5.71 3.13
C GLN A 665 -31.25 5.11 4.36
N GLU A 666 -31.58 3.87 4.74
CA GLU A 666 -30.86 3.15 5.79
C GLU A 666 -29.52 2.63 5.25
N THR A 667 -28.45 3.33 5.61
CA THR A 667 -27.13 3.10 5.03
C THR A 667 -26.13 2.72 6.12
N SER A 668 -25.72 1.46 6.16
CA SER A 668 -24.46 1.07 6.81
C SER A 668 -23.29 1.36 5.88
N PHE A 669 -22.13 1.61 6.45
CA PHE A 669 -20.91 1.95 5.73
C PHE A 669 -19.86 0.88 5.89
N ARG A 670 -18.93 0.85 4.95
CA ARG A 670 -17.73 0.02 4.97
C ARG A 670 -16.51 0.91 4.81
N ALA A 671 -15.46 0.62 5.58
CA ALA A 671 -14.18 1.29 5.43
C ALA A 671 -13.49 0.87 4.12
N VAL A 672 -12.92 1.84 3.41
CA VAL A 672 -12.07 1.61 2.23
C VAL A 672 -10.68 1.20 2.71
N SER A 673 -10.27 -0.03 2.40
CA SER A 673 -8.97 -0.59 2.80
C SER A 673 -7.89 -0.45 1.72
N SER A 674 -8.19 0.21 0.61
CA SER A 674 -7.24 0.44 -0.49
C SER A 674 -6.18 1.49 -0.13
N LEU A 675 -4.96 1.26 -0.61
CA LEU A 675 -3.86 2.20 -0.56
C LEU A 675 -3.53 2.65 -1.98
N SER A 676 -2.93 3.84 -2.09
CA SER A 676 -2.27 4.36 -3.29
C SER A 676 -1.25 3.35 -3.86
N ASP A 677 -0.88 3.50 -5.14
CA ASP A 677 0.09 2.62 -5.80
C ASP A 677 1.46 2.56 -5.11
N SER A 678 1.86 3.66 -4.45
CA SER A 678 3.09 3.75 -3.66
C SER A 678 2.97 3.07 -2.30
N GLY A 679 1.76 2.75 -1.85
CA GLY A 679 1.47 2.27 -0.50
C GLY A 679 1.55 3.35 0.58
N LEU A 680 1.87 4.60 0.23
CA LEU A 680 2.12 5.67 1.19
C LEU A 680 0.83 6.33 1.72
N HIS A 681 -0.18 6.43 0.85
CA HIS A 681 -1.42 7.13 1.14
C HIS A 681 -2.61 6.17 1.14
N ARG A 682 -3.59 6.45 2.00
CA ARG A 682 -4.90 5.80 1.97
C ARG A 682 -5.68 6.28 0.75
N SER A 683 -6.51 5.42 0.17
CA SER A 683 -7.41 5.84 -0.91
C SER A 683 -8.79 6.19 -0.37
N ILE A 684 -9.35 7.31 -0.82
CA ILE A 684 -10.70 7.78 -0.53
C ILE A 684 -11.57 7.54 -1.77
N ALA A 685 -12.63 6.74 -1.62
CA ALA A 685 -13.57 6.46 -2.69
C ALA A 685 -14.59 7.60 -2.79
N VAL A 686 -14.74 8.17 -3.98
CA VAL A 686 -15.56 9.35 -4.24
C VAL A 686 -16.50 9.06 -5.42
N PRO A 687 -17.84 9.18 -5.24
CA PRO A 687 -18.80 8.94 -6.32
C PRO A 687 -18.83 10.07 -7.33
N SER A 688 -19.28 9.75 -8.56
CA SER A 688 -19.54 10.76 -9.60
C SER A 688 -20.56 11.80 -9.13
N ARG A 689 -20.33 13.07 -9.47
CA ARG A 689 -21.31 14.17 -9.26
C ARG A 689 -22.57 13.98 -10.11
N LEU A 690 -22.48 13.23 -11.20
CA LEU A 690 -23.58 12.99 -12.13
C LEU A 690 -24.66 12.08 -11.54
N TYR A 691 -24.36 11.41 -10.42
CA TYR A 691 -25.39 10.66 -9.70
C TYR A 691 -26.42 11.54 -8.99
N TYR A 692 -26.23 12.86 -9.01
CA TYR A 692 -26.97 13.83 -8.22
C TYR A 692 -27.36 15.04 -9.07
N ASP A 693 -28.48 14.93 -9.79
CA ASP A 693 -28.80 15.90 -10.84
C ASP A 693 -29.46 17.19 -10.33
N ARG A 694 -30.22 17.14 -9.22
CA ARG A 694 -30.97 18.31 -8.72
C ARG A 694 -30.97 18.42 -7.20
N ILE A 695 -30.68 19.63 -6.72
CA ILE A 695 -30.95 20.07 -5.36
C ILE A 695 -32.46 20.33 -5.26
N SER A 696 -33.07 19.90 -4.16
CA SER A 696 -34.48 20.18 -3.86
C SER A 696 -34.61 20.70 -2.43
N GLU A 697 -35.76 21.26 -2.06
CA GLU A 697 -36.03 21.68 -0.68
C GLU A 697 -35.88 20.52 0.32
N ALA A 698 -36.27 19.30 -0.09
CA ALA A 698 -36.13 18.11 0.74
C ALA A 698 -34.69 17.57 0.80
N LYS A 699 -33.88 17.81 -0.24
CA LYS A 699 -32.46 17.38 -0.30
C LYS A 699 -31.56 18.57 -0.67
N PRO A 700 -31.38 19.56 0.23
CA PRO A 700 -30.62 20.77 -0.05
C PRO A 700 -29.12 20.50 -0.23
N LEU A 701 -28.63 19.34 0.24
CA LEU A 701 -27.23 18.93 0.16
C LEU A 701 -27.00 17.82 -0.87
N ASN A 702 -27.95 17.58 -1.78
CA ASN A 702 -27.89 16.45 -2.72
C ASN A 702 -26.56 16.42 -3.51
N GLY A 703 -25.81 15.33 -3.35
CA GLY A 703 -24.51 15.12 -4.01
C GLY A 703 -23.33 15.90 -3.43
N LEU A 704 -23.54 16.63 -2.33
CA LEU A 704 -22.46 17.36 -1.66
C LEU A 704 -21.52 16.39 -0.96
N ARG A 705 -20.29 16.25 -1.48
CA ARG A 705 -19.25 15.40 -0.90
C ARG A 705 -18.68 16.05 0.36
N ILE A 706 -18.86 15.37 1.50
CA ILE A 706 -18.45 15.87 2.81
C ILE A 706 -17.63 14.84 3.59
N ALA A 707 -16.79 15.35 4.49
CA ALA A 707 -16.12 14.54 5.49
C ALA A 707 -16.64 14.89 6.89
N ILE A 708 -16.69 13.90 7.77
CA ILE A 708 -17.11 14.07 9.17
C ILE A 708 -15.97 13.71 10.12
N SER A 709 -15.98 14.25 11.33
CA SER A 709 -15.01 13.89 12.37
C SER A 709 -15.02 12.39 12.66
N ASP A 710 -13.85 11.81 12.91
CA ASP A 710 -13.74 10.43 13.40
C ASP A 710 -14.50 10.20 14.71
N SER A 711 -14.73 11.24 15.51
CA SER A 711 -15.54 11.14 16.72
C SER A 711 -17.05 10.92 16.48
N MET A 712 -17.56 11.20 15.27
CA MET A 712 -18.96 10.94 14.91
C MET A 712 -19.12 9.47 14.52
N ALA A 713 -19.95 8.72 15.23
CA ALA A 713 -20.24 7.33 14.89
C ALA A 713 -20.91 7.22 13.51
N LEU A 714 -20.50 6.20 12.75
CA LEU A 714 -21.07 5.90 11.45
C LEU A 714 -21.28 4.39 11.38
N LYS A 715 -22.53 3.95 11.22
CA LYS A 715 -22.91 2.54 11.31
C LYS A 715 -22.05 1.69 10.37
N GLY A 716 -21.42 0.64 10.88
CA GLY A 716 -20.57 -0.29 10.10
C GLY A 716 -19.08 0.05 10.04
N VAL A 717 -18.64 1.18 10.63
CA VAL A 717 -17.21 1.51 10.79
C VAL A 717 -16.86 1.92 12.21
N SER A 718 -15.59 1.74 12.61
CA SER A 718 -15.11 2.05 13.97
C SER A 718 -14.80 3.54 14.16
N THR A 719 -14.70 3.96 15.42
CA THR A 719 -14.25 5.29 15.84
C THR A 719 -12.95 5.15 16.61
N SER A 720 -11.89 5.85 16.20
CA SER A 720 -10.54 5.68 16.74
C SER A 720 -10.13 6.74 17.75
N LEU A 721 -10.63 7.98 17.61
CA LEU A 721 -10.21 9.16 18.37
C LEU A 721 -8.69 9.39 18.36
N SER A 722 -8.01 8.90 17.32
CA SER A 722 -6.55 8.87 17.21
C SER A 722 -5.88 8.29 18.45
N SER A 723 -6.50 7.26 19.06
CA SER A 723 -6.00 6.55 20.24
C SER A 723 -6.02 5.04 20.02
N ARG A 724 -4.84 4.43 20.10
CA ARG A 724 -4.71 2.97 20.03
C ARG A 724 -5.37 2.29 21.23
N ALA A 725 -5.36 2.93 22.39
CA ALA A 725 -6.03 2.42 23.59
C ALA A 725 -7.55 2.41 23.44
N TRP A 726 -8.12 3.46 22.82
CA TRP A 726 -9.54 3.52 22.52
C TRP A 726 -9.98 2.40 21.57
N LEU A 727 -9.26 2.21 20.46
CA LEU A 727 -9.53 1.14 19.48
C LEU A 727 -9.37 -0.25 20.07
N ALA A 728 -8.38 -0.46 20.95
CA ALA A 728 -8.17 -1.75 21.60
C ALA A 728 -9.35 -2.15 22.50
N LEU A 729 -9.97 -1.17 23.17
CA LEU A 729 -11.16 -1.40 23.99
C LEU A 729 -12.45 -1.50 23.16
N ASN A 730 -12.53 -0.72 22.08
CA ASN A 730 -13.70 -0.63 21.20
C ASN A 730 -13.39 -1.14 19.78
N PRO A 731 -13.07 -2.45 19.60
CA PRO A 731 -12.66 -2.98 18.30
C PRO A 731 -13.83 -3.14 17.32
N SER A 732 -15.07 -3.22 17.83
CA SER A 732 -16.26 -3.42 17.01
C SER A 732 -16.64 -2.16 16.23
N PRO A 733 -17.14 -2.29 14.98
CA PRO A 733 -17.74 -1.17 14.26
C PRO A 733 -18.96 -0.60 15.01
N ALA A 734 -19.29 0.67 14.76
CA ALA A 734 -20.47 1.28 15.37
C ALA A 734 -21.77 0.63 14.86
N ASP A 735 -22.73 0.40 15.76
CA ASP A 735 -24.04 -0.17 15.42
C ASP A 735 -25.04 0.88 14.92
N THR A 736 -24.79 2.15 15.22
CA THR A 736 -25.65 3.28 14.86
C THR A 736 -24.84 4.42 14.25
N THR A 737 -25.52 5.23 13.44
CA THR A 737 -24.99 6.47 12.87
C THR A 737 -25.34 7.62 13.79
N ALA A 738 -24.40 8.53 14.03
CA ALA A 738 -24.61 9.74 14.83
C ALA A 738 -25.74 10.59 14.25
N ALA A 739 -26.52 11.26 15.10
CA ALA A 739 -27.71 11.99 14.69
C ALA A 739 -27.43 13.04 13.60
N LEU A 740 -26.32 13.78 13.73
CA LEU A 740 -25.90 14.75 12.71
C LEU A 740 -25.49 14.08 11.39
N ALA A 741 -24.72 12.98 11.45
CA ALA A 741 -24.32 12.25 10.26
C ALA A 741 -25.54 11.69 9.51
N GLN A 742 -26.53 11.16 10.24
CA GLN A 742 -27.80 10.72 9.65
C GLN A 742 -28.56 11.88 9.02
N ARG A 743 -28.69 13.01 9.72
CA ARG A 743 -29.35 14.21 9.19
C ARG A 743 -28.68 14.70 7.89
N LEU A 744 -27.36 14.66 7.80
CA LEU A 744 -26.63 15.04 6.58
C LEU A 744 -26.95 14.09 5.41
N ILE A 745 -26.99 12.78 5.67
CA ILE A 745 -27.39 11.76 4.68
C ILE A 745 -28.83 12.01 4.20
N ASP A 746 -29.76 12.28 5.13
CA ASP A 746 -31.18 12.51 4.82
C ASP A 746 -31.36 13.75 3.93
N LEU A 747 -30.56 14.80 4.16
CA LEU A 747 -30.51 16.02 3.35
C LEU A 747 -29.79 15.83 2.00
N GLY A 748 -29.28 14.64 1.71
CA GLY A 748 -28.67 14.25 0.45
C GLY A 748 -27.15 14.39 0.37
N ALA A 749 -26.46 14.70 1.47
CA ALA A 749 -25.01 14.79 1.49
C ALA A 749 -24.36 13.40 1.36
N VAL A 750 -23.16 13.37 0.79
CA VAL A 750 -22.39 12.16 0.54
C VAL A 750 -21.18 12.14 1.47
N ILE A 751 -21.21 11.28 2.48
CA ILE A 751 -20.07 11.10 3.39
C ILE A 751 -19.03 10.20 2.71
N VAL A 752 -17.86 10.75 2.42
CA VAL A 752 -16.76 10.03 1.71
C VAL A 752 -15.69 9.48 2.66
N GLY A 753 -15.65 9.96 3.91
CA GLY A 753 -14.68 9.50 4.90
C GLY A 753 -14.84 10.16 6.26
N LYS A 754 -14.09 9.61 7.22
CA LYS A 754 -13.93 10.17 8.56
C LYS A 754 -12.55 10.83 8.69
N THR A 755 -12.51 12.12 8.99
CA THR A 755 -11.26 12.87 9.20
C THR A 755 -10.73 12.67 10.60
N LYS A 756 -9.42 12.49 10.75
CA LYS A 756 -8.81 12.26 12.06
C LYS A 756 -8.73 13.56 12.88
N SER A 757 -8.88 13.43 14.19
CA SER A 757 -8.57 14.49 15.16
C SER A 757 -7.19 14.25 15.79
N SER A 758 -6.68 15.17 16.59
CA SER A 758 -5.63 14.79 17.53
C SER A 758 -6.18 13.84 18.61
N GLN A 759 -5.32 13.21 19.41
CA GLN A 759 -5.76 12.23 20.43
C GLN A 759 -6.86 12.85 21.32
N PHE A 760 -8.07 12.27 21.28
CA PHE A 760 -9.26 12.79 21.97
C PHE A 760 -9.57 14.27 21.68
N ALA A 761 -9.30 14.74 20.45
CA ALA A 761 -9.46 16.13 20.01
C ALA A 761 -8.68 17.17 20.83
N SER A 762 -7.75 16.73 21.68
CA SER A 762 -7.00 17.58 22.62
C SER A 762 -5.49 17.39 22.57
N GLY A 763 -5.03 16.31 21.93
CA GLY A 763 -3.61 16.01 21.79
C GLY A 763 -2.87 17.03 20.91
N LEU A 764 -1.57 17.21 21.18
CA LEU A 764 -0.63 18.03 20.42
C LEU A 764 0.63 17.27 19.99
N ALA A 765 0.85 16.05 20.49
CA ALA A 765 2.10 15.32 20.31
C ALA A 765 2.05 14.30 19.16
N TRP A 766 0.87 13.81 18.77
CA TRP A 766 0.69 12.90 17.63
C TRP A 766 1.51 11.59 17.78
N VAL A 767 1.44 10.98 18.97
CA VAL A 767 2.22 9.78 19.30
C VAL A 767 1.60 8.49 18.73
N ASP A 768 0.27 8.38 18.80
CA ASP A 768 -0.45 7.18 18.35
C ASP A 768 -0.69 7.14 16.83
N GLU A 769 -0.74 8.31 16.21
CA GLU A 769 -1.03 8.52 14.79
C GLU A 769 -0.16 9.66 14.27
N HIS A 770 0.26 9.60 13.01
CA HIS A 770 0.98 10.71 12.39
C HIS A 770 0.07 11.94 12.26
N ALA A 771 0.59 13.15 12.43
CA ALA A 771 -0.17 14.38 12.18
C ALA A 771 -0.64 14.46 10.71
N PRO A 772 -1.81 15.04 10.41
CA PRO A 772 -2.12 15.41 9.04
C PRO A 772 -1.15 16.50 8.55
N TRP A 773 -1.01 16.62 7.24
CA TRP A 773 -0.19 17.64 6.62
C TRP A 773 -1.10 18.74 6.10
N SER A 774 -0.94 19.98 6.58
CA SER A 774 -1.64 21.12 6.00
C SER A 774 -0.78 21.70 4.89
N PRO A 775 -1.32 21.97 3.68
CA PRO A 775 -0.52 22.51 2.60
C PRO A 775 -0.10 23.96 2.84
N ARG A 776 -0.71 24.63 3.82
CA ARG A 776 -0.36 25.98 4.27
C ARG A 776 0.98 25.98 5.02
N GLY A 777 1.64 27.13 5.03
CA GLY A 777 2.97 27.26 5.65
C GLY A 777 4.00 26.31 5.01
N ASP A 778 3.91 26.13 3.69
CA ASP A 778 4.71 25.18 2.88
C ASP A 778 4.71 23.75 3.43
N GLY A 779 3.63 23.35 4.11
CA GLY A 779 3.51 22.04 4.73
C GLY A 779 3.75 21.96 6.23
N TYR A 780 4.23 23.05 6.83
CA TYR A 780 4.72 23.06 8.21
C TYR A 780 3.83 23.86 9.14
N GLN A 781 2.67 24.32 8.68
CA GLN A 781 1.65 24.85 9.58
C GLN A 781 1.23 23.74 10.56
N ARG A 782 1.30 24.06 11.86
CA ARG A 782 0.98 23.10 12.91
C ARG A 782 -0.51 22.78 12.88
N VAL A 783 -0.84 21.49 12.98
CA VAL A 783 -2.22 20.99 13.00
C VAL A 783 -2.52 20.26 14.30
N PHE A 784 -3.69 20.52 14.88
CA PHE A 784 -4.10 19.95 16.17
C PHE A 784 -5.60 20.13 16.42
N GLY A 785 -6.08 19.55 17.52
CA GLY A 785 -7.47 19.66 17.95
C GLY A 785 -8.41 18.74 17.19
N GLY A 786 -9.72 18.93 17.41
CA GLY A 786 -10.78 18.16 16.77
C GLY A 786 -10.89 18.40 15.26
N ALA A 787 -10.41 19.54 14.76
CA ALA A 787 -10.51 19.95 13.37
C ALA A 787 -9.26 19.65 12.51
N ALA A 788 -8.20 19.08 13.10
CA ALA A 788 -6.91 18.90 12.42
C ALA A 788 -7.01 18.23 11.04
N GLY A 789 -7.70 17.08 10.94
CA GLY A 789 -7.90 16.38 9.68
C GLY A 789 -8.90 17.08 8.77
N ALA A 790 -9.99 17.63 9.31
CA ALA A 790 -11.02 18.32 8.54
C ALA A 790 -10.47 19.54 7.79
N GLY A 791 -9.73 20.40 8.50
CA GLY A 791 -9.09 21.58 7.92
C GLY A 791 -8.00 21.21 6.91
N ALA A 792 -7.14 20.24 7.22
CA ALA A 792 -6.12 19.75 6.30
C ALA A 792 -6.74 19.16 5.01
N ALA A 793 -7.84 18.39 5.12
CA ALA A 793 -8.52 17.82 3.96
C ALA A 793 -9.09 18.91 3.03
N ILE A 794 -9.79 19.91 3.58
CA ILE A 794 -10.41 20.98 2.78
C ILE A 794 -9.38 21.88 2.13
N ALA A 795 -8.27 22.17 2.83
CA ALA A 795 -7.15 22.94 2.28
C ALA A 795 -6.39 22.17 1.18
N SER A 796 -6.42 20.83 1.18
CA SER A 796 -5.65 20.00 0.24
C SER A 796 -6.46 19.52 -0.97
N TYR A 797 -7.74 19.20 -0.79
CA TYR A 797 -8.48 18.39 -1.76
C TYR A 797 -9.62 19.14 -2.45
N GLN A 798 -9.43 19.48 -3.72
CA GLN A 798 -10.43 20.19 -4.51
C GLN A 798 -11.74 19.39 -4.69
N TRP A 799 -11.68 18.06 -4.70
CA TRP A 799 -12.84 17.18 -4.87
C TRP A 799 -13.77 17.12 -3.64
N LEU A 800 -13.29 17.54 -2.46
CA LEU A 800 -14.06 17.62 -1.21
C LEU A 800 -14.65 19.03 -1.09
N ALA A 801 -15.94 19.14 -0.74
CA ALA A 801 -16.64 20.42 -0.67
C ALA A 801 -16.58 21.05 0.72
N GLU A 802 -17.02 20.31 1.74
CA GLU A 802 -17.12 20.78 3.12
C GLU A 802 -16.66 19.67 4.08
N ALA A 803 -16.18 20.05 5.27
CA ALA A 803 -15.87 19.10 6.33
C ALA A 803 -16.41 19.57 7.67
N LEU A 804 -16.82 18.61 8.50
CA LEU A 804 -17.33 18.86 9.84
C LEU A 804 -16.36 18.30 10.89
N ALA A 805 -16.17 19.07 11.95
CA ALA A 805 -15.33 18.72 13.08
C ALA A 805 -16.08 18.92 14.41
N ILE A 806 -15.51 18.43 15.50
CA ILE A 806 -15.93 18.83 16.84
C ILE A 806 -15.02 19.94 17.32
N ASP A 807 -15.64 21.07 17.64
CA ASP A 807 -14.98 22.27 18.09
C ASP A 807 -14.84 22.27 19.62
N GLY A 808 -13.65 21.87 20.07
CA GLY A 808 -13.26 21.76 21.47
C GLY A 808 -12.27 22.87 21.88
N ILE A 809 -11.58 22.73 23.02
CA ILE A 809 -10.86 23.86 23.66
C ILE A 809 -9.74 24.47 22.82
N ASP A 810 -9.29 23.74 21.83
CA ASP A 810 -8.29 24.16 20.85
C ASP A 810 -8.90 24.88 19.63
N GLY A 811 -10.21 25.17 19.69
CA GLY A 811 -11.00 25.72 18.60
C GLY A 811 -11.03 24.79 17.38
N LEU A 812 -11.35 25.40 16.23
CA LEU A 812 -11.25 24.76 14.91
C LEU A 812 -9.80 24.66 14.40
N GLY A 813 -8.83 24.70 15.33
CA GLY A 813 -7.40 24.84 15.04
C GLY A 813 -7.09 26.16 14.34
N GLU A 814 -5.82 26.51 14.14
CA GLU A 814 -5.47 27.55 13.17
C GLU A 814 -6.18 27.17 11.85
N THR A 815 -7.15 27.96 11.41
CA THR A 815 -8.28 27.56 10.55
C THR A 815 -7.90 27.13 9.12
N HIS A 816 -6.63 26.83 8.87
CA HIS A 816 -6.06 26.36 7.60
C HIS A 816 -6.35 27.31 6.43
N ALA A 817 -6.57 28.59 6.76
CA ALA A 817 -7.03 29.63 5.86
C ALA A 817 -8.36 29.30 5.18
N LEU A 818 -9.31 28.78 5.96
CA LEU A 818 -10.65 28.41 5.53
C LEU A 818 -11.71 29.28 6.21
N PHE A 819 -12.86 29.42 5.55
CA PHE A 819 -14.05 29.95 6.21
C PHE A 819 -14.56 28.90 7.18
N SER A 820 -14.86 29.29 8.41
CA SER A 820 -15.35 28.35 9.40
C SER A 820 -16.40 28.93 10.34
N LEU A 821 -17.34 28.09 10.76
CA LEU A 821 -18.35 28.42 11.76
C LEU A 821 -18.21 27.47 12.95
N ARG A 822 -18.00 28.06 14.14
CA ARG A 822 -18.34 27.45 15.43
C ARG A 822 -19.83 27.67 15.65
N THR A 823 -20.61 26.60 15.80
CA THR A 823 -22.05 26.74 16.08
C THR A 823 -22.31 27.01 17.57
N THR A 824 -23.43 27.63 17.89
CA THR A 824 -23.93 27.79 19.25
C THR A 824 -24.01 26.42 19.95
N PRO A 825 -23.35 26.21 21.11
CA PRO A 825 -23.40 24.92 21.80
C PRO A 825 -24.82 24.50 22.16
N GLY A 826 -25.20 23.29 21.76
CA GLY A 826 -26.52 22.69 22.01
C GLY A 826 -27.58 22.91 20.92
N THR A 827 -27.30 23.68 19.86
CA THR A 827 -28.24 23.83 18.72
C THR A 827 -28.26 22.62 17.80
N ILE A 828 -27.17 21.87 17.75
CA ILE A 828 -27.06 20.61 17.00
C ILE A 828 -26.90 19.46 17.99
N ALA A 829 -27.72 18.42 17.83
CA ALA A 829 -27.65 17.22 18.66
C ALA A 829 -26.34 16.45 18.41
N LEU A 830 -25.63 16.12 19.49
CA LEU A 830 -24.35 15.38 19.46
C LEU A 830 -24.53 13.88 19.79
N ASN A 831 -25.75 13.36 19.78
CA ASN A 831 -26.03 11.95 20.02
C ASN A 831 -25.24 11.05 19.05
N GLY A 832 -24.51 10.08 19.60
CA GLY A 832 -23.63 9.19 18.84
C GLY A 832 -22.29 9.82 18.43
N THR A 833 -21.95 11.00 18.94
CA THR A 833 -20.64 11.65 18.73
C THR A 833 -19.86 11.63 20.04
N GLN A 834 -18.60 11.19 20.00
CA GLN A 834 -17.72 11.35 21.16
C GLN A 834 -17.26 12.78 21.32
N ILE A 835 -17.47 13.28 22.54
CA ILE A 835 -17.16 14.64 22.97
C ILE A 835 -16.25 14.59 24.19
N SER A 836 -15.54 15.68 24.39
CA SER A 836 -14.69 15.99 25.54
C SER A 836 -15.40 16.86 26.57
N SER A 837 -16.40 17.65 26.18
CA SER A 837 -17.16 18.50 27.09
C SER A 837 -18.58 18.71 26.61
N ARG A 838 -19.57 18.51 27.49
CA ARG A 838 -20.99 18.75 27.19
C ARG A 838 -21.31 20.24 27.15
N SER A 839 -20.58 21.03 27.95
CA SER A 839 -20.78 22.47 28.00
C SER A 839 -20.16 23.16 26.79
N TYR A 840 -18.97 22.74 26.35
CA TYR A 840 -18.17 23.53 25.42
C TYR A 840 -18.07 22.97 24.01
N ASP A 841 -18.19 21.65 23.83
CA ASP A 841 -18.06 21.06 22.51
C ASP A 841 -19.30 21.36 21.67
N THR A 842 -19.03 21.70 20.42
CA THR A 842 -20.05 22.04 19.43
C THR A 842 -19.59 21.59 18.05
N VAL A 843 -20.44 21.77 17.04
CA VAL A 843 -20.10 21.41 15.67
C VAL A 843 -19.31 22.54 15.02
N GLY A 844 -18.18 22.17 14.44
CA GLY A 844 -17.40 23.00 13.56
C GLY A 844 -17.72 22.73 12.11
N LEU A 845 -18.02 23.78 11.34
CA LEU A 845 -18.16 23.70 9.88
C LEU A 845 -16.97 24.39 9.23
N MET A 846 -16.37 23.76 8.22
CA MET A 846 -15.20 24.29 7.52
C MET A 846 -15.36 24.13 6.01
N GLY A 847 -15.09 25.22 5.29
CA GLY A 847 -15.30 25.31 3.85
C GLY A 847 -14.37 26.27 3.14
N ARG A 848 -14.22 26.07 1.83
CA ARG A 848 -13.47 27.00 0.97
C ARG A 848 -14.29 28.20 0.53
N THR A 849 -15.62 28.16 0.65
CA THR A 849 -16.50 29.22 0.13
C THR A 849 -17.52 29.63 1.18
N MET A 850 -17.83 30.93 1.24
CA MET A 850 -18.91 31.40 2.09
C MET A 850 -20.27 30.84 1.66
N ALA A 851 -20.53 30.70 0.36
CA ALA A 851 -21.77 30.14 -0.14
C ALA A 851 -21.97 28.68 0.27
N GLY A 852 -20.92 27.87 0.20
CA GLY A 852 -20.92 26.47 0.65
C GLY A 852 -21.15 26.35 2.15
N LEU A 853 -20.41 27.13 2.94
CA LEU A 853 -20.54 27.20 4.39
C LEU A 853 -21.96 27.63 4.83
N SER A 854 -22.51 28.68 4.21
CA SER A 854 -23.89 29.13 4.48
C SER A 854 -24.92 28.06 4.14
N ARG A 855 -24.78 27.36 3.00
CA ARG A 855 -25.72 26.32 2.57
C ARG A 855 -25.77 25.16 3.54
N ILE A 856 -24.61 24.67 3.99
CA ILE A 856 -24.58 23.55 4.94
C ILE A 856 -25.13 23.98 6.30
N ALA A 857 -24.73 25.15 6.80
CA ALA A 857 -25.22 25.70 8.05
C ALA A 857 -26.75 25.89 8.06
N SER A 858 -27.32 26.50 7.02
CA SER A 858 -28.77 26.72 6.90
C SER A 858 -29.57 25.44 6.79
N SER A 859 -28.96 24.33 6.37
CA SER A 859 -29.62 23.04 6.24
C SER A 859 -29.66 22.26 7.57
N ILE A 860 -28.61 22.41 8.39
CA ILE A 860 -28.46 21.65 9.64
C ILE A 860 -28.84 22.43 10.90
N LEU A 861 -28.90 23.76 10.83
CA LEU A 861 -29.37 24.58 11.94
C LEU A 861 -30.88 24.79 11.83
N THR A 862 -31.54 24.83 12.98
CA THR A 862 -32.94 25.24 13.06
C THR A 862 -32.97 26.74 13.33
N PRO A 863 -33.51 27.57 12.41
CA PRO A 863 -33.55 29.01 12.62
C PRO A 863 -34.35 29.36 13.89
N THR A 864 -33.82 30.26 14.70
CA THR A 864 -34.60 30.88 15.78
C THR A 864 -35.75 31.72 15.22
N ASP A 865 -36.73 32.10 16.04
CA ASP A 865 -37.81 33.01 15.59
C ASP A 865 -37.27 34.33 15.02
N SER A 866 -36.17 34.84 15.61
CA SER A 866 -35.42 36.00 15.10
C SER A 866 -34.70 35.76 13.78
N GLU A 867 -34.40 34.52 13.41
CA GLU A 867 -33.69 34.15 12.18
C GLU A 867 -34.60 33.71 11.04
N LYS A 868 -35.91 33.53 11.30
CA LYS A 868 -36.91 33.28 10.24
C LYS A 868 -36.90 34.35 9.15
N LYS A 869 -36.49 35.57 9.51
CA LYS A 869 -36.18 36.66 8.58
C LYS A 869 -34.80 37.20 8.90
N LEU A 870 -33.79 36.70 8.18
CA LEU A 870 -32.42 37.20 8.29
C LEU A 870 -32.39 38.71 8.06
N SER A 871 -31.78 39.43 9.01
CA SER A 871 -31.63 40.88 8.97
C SER A 871 -30.24 41.25 9.47
N LEU A 872 -29.74 42.40 8.99
CA LEU A 872 -28.45 42.93 9.45
C LEU A 872 -28.58 43.41 10.90
N PRO A 873 -27.52 43.26 11.72
CA PRO A 873 -27.55 43.69 13.11
C PRO A 873 -27.65 45.21 13.22
N GLY A 874 -28.49 45.70 14.14
CA GLY A 874 -28.62 47.12 14.43
C GLY A 874 -27.51 47.70 15.32
N ARG A 875 -26.56 46.87 15.77
CA ARG A 875 -25.46 47.26 16.66
C ARG A 875 -24.23 46.40 16.41
N LEU A 876 -23.08 47.06 16.25
CA LEU A 876 -21.77 46.42 16.19
C LEU A 876 -20.98 46.76 17.45
N VAL A 877 -20.25 45.80 18.00
CA VAL A 877 -19.40 45.99 19.19
C VAL A 877 -17.99 45.55 18.86
N PHE A 878 -17.01 46.41 19.16
CA PHE A 878 -15.59 46.15 18.92
C PHE A 878 -14.80 46.21 20.24
N PRO A 879 -14.33 45.07 20.77
CA PRO A 879 -13.56 45.05 22.01
C PRO A 879 -12.10 45.50 21.76
N LEU A 880 -11.68 46.61 22.39
CA LEU A 880 -10.38 47.24 22.17
C LEU A 880 -9.22 46.49 22.82
N ASP A 881 -9.45 45.93 24.01
CA ASP A 881 -8.45 45.27 24.85
C ASP A 881 -8.31 43.77 24.57
N MET A 882 -8.99 43.29 23.51
CA MET A 882 -8.88 41.91 22.99
C MET A 882 -7.96 41.80 21.77
N ALA A 883 -7.52 42.92 21.20
CA ALA A 883 -6.55 42.95 20.10
C ALA A 883 -5.13 42.73 20.63
N SER A 884 -4.31 41.92 19.95
CA SER A 884 -2.93 41.70 20.37
C SER A 884 -2.14 43.02 20.41
N THR A 885 -1.33 43.24 21.45
CA THR A 885 -0.58 44.49 21.63
C THR A 885 0.58 44.69 20.65
N ASN A 886 0.93 43.67 19.85
CA ASN A 886 2.08 43.64 18.94
C ASN A 886 1.69 43.35 17.48
N ILE A 887 0.77 44.12 16.89
CA ILE A 887 0.37 43.95 15.48
C ILE A 887 1.10 44.96 14.59
N SER A 888 1.65 44.48 13.46
CA SER A 888 2.32 45.33 12.48
C SER A 888 1.38 46.38 11.88
N GLU A 889 1.93 47.48 11.34
CA GLU A 889 1.12 48.51 10.66
C GLU A 889 0.22 47.93 9.56
N GLU A 890 0.68 46.90 8.86
CA GLU A 890 -0.09 46.20 7.82
C GLU A 890 -1.31 45.49 8.40
N HIS A 891 -1.16 44.78 9.52
CA HIS A 891 -2.29 44.15 10.19
C HIS A 891 -3.29 45.19 10.70
N GLN A 892 -2.81 46.33 11.23
CA GLN A 892 -3.70 47.42 11.65
C GLN A 892 -4.49 48.01 10.47
N LYS A 893 -3.87 48.13 9.29
CA LYS A 893 -4.55 48.55 8.05
C LYS A 893 -5.62 47.54 7.65
N LEU A 894 -5.31 46.24 7.64
CA LEU A 894 -6.26 45.17 7.32
C LEU A 894 -7.42 45.08 8.33
N ALA A 895 -7.15 45.26 9.62
CA ALA A 895 -8.20 45.29 10.64
C ALA A 895 -9.19 46.45 10.42
N LYS A 896 -8.67 47.65 10.08
CA LYS A 896 -9.51 48.81 9.71
C LYS A 896 -10.31 48.55 8.43
N LEU A 897 -9.74 47.86 7.44
CA LEU A 897 -10.47 47.48 6.23
C LEU A 897 -11.63 46.53 6.54
N PHE A 898 -11.41 45.52 7.39
CA PHE A 898 -12.46 44.60 7.82
C PHE A 898 -13.58 45.32 8.59
N GLN A 899 -13.20 46.21 9.52
CA GLN A 899 -14.15 47.05 10.23
C GLN A 899 -15.01 47.90 9.28
N ARG A 900 -14.39 48.56 8.30
CA ARG A 900 -15.11 49.39 7.31
C ARG A 900 -16.09 48.58 6.45
N ALA A 901 -15.75 47.35 6.10
CA ALA A 901 -16.65 46.47 5.35
C ALA A 901 -17.93 46.20 6.16
N LEU A 902 -17.80 45.91 7.47
CA LEU A 902 -18.93 45.73 8.38
C LEU A 902 -19.74 47.03 8.60
N GLU A 903 -19.07 48.17 8.75
CA GLU A 903 -19.73 49.48 8.87
C GLU A 903 -20.55 49.81 7.62
N LYS A 904 -19.99 49.54 6.43
CA LYS A 904 -20.63 49.85 5.16
C LYS A 904 -21.91 49.05 4.96
N VAL A 905 -21.87 47.75 5.26
CA VAL A 905 -23.03 46.88 5.05
C VAL A 905 -24.13 47.14 6.08
N THR A 906 -23.76 47.37 7.35
CA THR A 906 -24.73 47.60 8.43
C THR A 906 -25.26 49.02 8.48
N GLY A 907 -24.52 50.01 7.98
CA GLY A 907 -24.82 51.43 8.17
C GLY A 907 -24.53 51.93 9.58
N HIS A 908 -23.92 51.12 10.45
CA HIS A 908 -23.64 51.43 11.84
C HIS A 908 -22.14 51.51 12.12
N ARG A 909 -21.72 52.51 12.91
CA ARG A 909 -20.37 52.52 13.46
C ARG A 909 -20.29 51.58 14.67
N PRO A 910 -19.18 50.85 14.87
CA PRO A 910 -19.03 49.96 16.00
C PRO A 910 -18.86 50.73 17.30
N ASP A 911 -19.60 50.31 18.32
CA ASP A 911 -19.38 50.71 19.69
C ASP A 911 -18.08 50.08 20.18
N THR A 912 -17.08 50.91 20.45
CA THR A 912 -15.83 50.44 21.02
C THR A 912 -15.99 50.20 22.52
N VAL A 913 -15.66 49.00 22.99
CA VAL A 913 -15.74 48.64 24.42
C VAL A 913 -14.36 48.22 24.89
N ASN A 914 -13.94 48.72 26.05
CA ASN A 914 -12.78 48.20 26.77
C ASN A 914 -13.32 47.35 27.92
N LEU A 915 -13.19 46.03 27.80
CA LEU A 915 -13.78 45.08 28.75
C LEU A 915 -13.16 45.20 30.13
N THR A 916 -11.85 45.44 30.20
CA THR A 916 -11.10 45.64 31.45
C THR A 916 -11.58 46.90 32.17
N ALA A 917 -11.69 48.03 31.45
CA ALA A 917 -12.19 49.28 32.04
C ALA A 917 -13.67 49.18 32.47
N ALA A 918 -14.49 48.48 31.69
CA ALA A 918 -15.89 48.22 32.05
C ALA A 918 -16.00 47.36 33.32
N TRP A 919 -15.15 46.34 33.45
CA TRP A 919 -15.06 45.50 34.65
C TRP A 919 -14.60 46.30 35.87
N ASP A 920 -13.58 47.15 35.75
CA ASP A 920 -13.07 47.96 36.86
C ASP A 920 -14.11 48.97 37.36
N THR A 921 -14.97 49.45 36.46
CA THR A 921 -16.06 50.38 36.79
C THR A 921 -17.22 49.70 37.50
N SER A 922 -17.55 48.46 37.13
CA SER A 922 -18.72 47.73 37.66
C SER A 922 -18.46 46.22 37.72
N PRO A 923 -17.56 45.74 38.61
CA PRO A 923 -17.25 44.33 38.69
C PRO A 923 -18.42 43.55 39.32
N PRO A 924 -18.72 42.32 38.86
CA PRO A 924 -19.74 41.49 39.49
C PRO A 924 -19.33 41.13 40.93
N ALA A 925 -20.29 40.96 41.84
CA ALA A 925 -20.02 40.73 43.26
C ALA A 925 -19.18 39.46 43.49
N GLU A 926 -19.38 38.45 42.64
CA GLU A 926 -18.66 37.17 42.63
C GLU A 926 -17.17 37.33 42.30
N ALA A 927 -16.77 38.44 41.66
CA ALA A 927 -15.38 38.75 41.36
C ALA A 927 -14.53 38.90 42.63
N ARG A 928 -15.13 39.29 43.76
CA ARG A 928 -14.45 39.52 45.04
C ARG A 928 -13.22 40.43 44.90
N GLY A 929 -13.35 41.50 44.10
CA GLY A 929 -12.28 42.47 43.86
C GLY A 929 -11.16 42.02 42.91
N LYS A 930 -11.28 40.86 42.28
CA LYS A 930 -10.33 40.42 41.24
C LYS A 930 -10.49 41.25 39.96
N SER A 931 -9.37 41.51 39.29
CA SER A 931 -9.39 42.04 37.93
C SER A 931 -10.08 41.06 36.96
N LEU A 932 -10.59 41.57 35.82
CA LEU A 932 -11.22 40.73 34.79
C LEU A 932 -10.32 39.55 34.42
N HIS A 933 -9.04 39.84 34.15
CA HIS A 933 -8.06 38.82 33.76
C HIS A 933 -7.90 37.76 34.85
N GLU A 934 -7.74 38.12 36.13
CA GLU A 934 -7.62 37.19 37.27
C GLU A 934 -8.88 36.37 37.53
N TYR A 935 -10.05 36.96 37.30
CA TYR A 935 -11.32 36.30 37.52
C TYR A 935 -11.55 35.18 36.51
N ILE A 936 -11.26 35.44 35.23
CA ILE A 936 -11.53 34.50 34.13
C ILE A 936 -10.35 33.58 33.79
N THR A 937 -9.16 33.79 34.36
CA THR A 937 -7.93 33.04 34.01
C THR A 937 -8.05 31.52 34.20
N HIS A 938 -8.94 31.10 35.08
CA HIS A 938 -9.04 29.71 35.54
C HIS A 938 -10.39 29.04 35.28
N PRO A 939 -11.55 29.70 35.50
CA PRO A 939 -12.82 28.99 35.54
C PRO A 939 -13.20 28.28 34.23
N ALA A 940 -13.01 28.91 33.07
CA ALA A 940 -13.38 28.33 31.77
C ALA A 940 -12.51 27.09 31.45
N PHE A 941 -11.19 27.23 31.53
CA PHE A 941 -10.26 26.12 31.27
C PHE A 941 -10.42 24.98 32.28
N ARG A 942 -10.55 25.29 33.59
CA ARG A 942 -10.69 24.26 34.63
C ARG A 942 -12.03 23.54 34.57
N SER A 943 -13.13 24.22 34.25
CA SER A 943 -14.42 23.58 34.06
C SER A 943 -14.40 22.63 32.86
N PHE A 944 -13.75 23.02 31.75
CA PHE A 944 -13.49 22.11 30.65
C PHE A 944 -12.67 20.88 31.09
N CYS A 945 -11.53 21.07 31.75
CA CYS A 945 -10.69 19.94 32.19
C CYS A 945 -11.45 19.00 33.14
N TYR A 946 -12.32 19.55 34.00
CA TYR A 946 -13.18 18.75 34.87
C TYR A 946 -14.17 17.90 34.05
N GLU A 947 -14.88 18.49 33.10
CA GLU A 947 -15.77 17.73 32.21
C GLU A 947 -15.01 16.70 31.38
N PHE A 948 -13.88 17.08 30.81
CA PHE A 948 -13.02 16.20 30.00
C PHE A 948 -12.49 15.01 30.79
N PHE A 949 -12.07 15.21 32.03
CA PHE A 949 -11.66 14.11 32.89
C PHE A 949 -12.79 13.10 33.12
N ASN A 950 -14.00 13.60 33.39
CA ASN A 950 -15.16 12.80 33.75
C ASN A 950 -15.76 12.06 32.53
N GLU A 951 -15.78 12.69 31.36
CA GLU A 951 -16.33 12.08 30.13
C GLU A 951 -15.52 10.85 29.69
N TYR A 952 -14.22 10.80 30.01
CA TYR A 952 -13.36 9.64 29.76
C TYR A 952 -13.15 8.72 30.98
N ASP A 953 -13.83 8.96 32.11
CA ASP A 953 -13.64 8.15 33.33
C ASP A 953 -14.09 6.70 33.17
N GLY A 954 -15.24 6.49 32.54
CA GLY A 954 -15.74 5.16 32.18
C GLY A 954 -14.74 4.40 31.30
N PHE A 955 -14.22 5.05 30.25
CA PHE A 955 -13.20 4.49 29.37
C PHE A 955 -11.93 4.09 30.13
N LYS A 956 -11.38 4.97 30.97
CA LYS A 956 -10.15 4.68 31.74
C LYS A 956 -10.34 3.49 32.67
N LYS A 957 -11.49 3.43 33.35
CA LYS A 957 -11.81 2.33 34.27
C LYS A 957 -11.96 1.01 33.53
N GLU A 958 -12.75 0.98 32.46
CA GLU A 958 -12.97 -0.22 31.67
C GLU A 958 -11.68 -0.72 31.01
N TYR A 959 -10.85 0.19 30.49
CA TYR A 959 -9.53 -0.17 29.97
C TYR A 959 -8.62 -0.78 31.05
N GLN A 960 -8.57 -0.16 32.24
CA GLN A 960 -7.80 -0.68 33.37
C GLN A 960 -8.31 -2.07 33.80
N ASP A 961 -9.62 -2.27 33.81
CA ASP A 961 -10.24 -3.55 34.18
C ASP A 961 -9.93 -4.63 33.15
N SER A 962 -9.96 -4.32 31.85
CA SER A 962 -9.69 -5.28 30.76
C SER A 962 -8.20 -5.58 30.56
N PHE A 963 -7.32 -4.57 30.63
CA PHE A 963 -5.89 -4.71 30.27
C PHE A 963 -4.93 -4.67 31.47
N LYS A 964 -5.43 -4.45 32.68
CA LYS A 964 -4.66 -4.39 33.94
C LYS A 964 -3.56 -3.31 33.97
N GLN A 965 -3.71 -2.27 33.15
CA GLN A 965 -2.85 -1.10 33.08
C GLN A 965 -3.66 0.12 32.61
N PRO A 966 -3.27 1.35 32.95
CA PRO A 966 -4.00 2.53 32.51
C PRO A 966 -3.85 2.74 30.99
N PRO A 967 -4.85 3.33 30.31
CA PRO A 967 -4.71 3.63 28.89
C PRO A 967 -3.59 4.65 28.66
N TYR A 968 -2.86 4.47 27.57
CA TYR A 968 -1.88 5.47 27.15
C TYR A 968 -2.60 6.77 26.77
N ALA A 969 -2.09 7.88 27.28
CA ALA A 969 -2.43 9.22 26.83
C ALA A 969 -1.18 10.08 26.74
N GLU A 970 -1.11 10.88 25.68
CA GLU A 970 0.01 11.78 25.46
C GLU A 970 0.03 12.93 26.48
N ALA A 971 1.14 13.67 26.54
CA ALA A 971 1.42 14.63 27.59
C ALA A 971 0.33 15.71 27.73
N THR A 972 -0.16 16.28 26.61
CA THR A 972 -1.20 17.31 26.63
C THR A 972 -2.54 16.76 27.09
N THR A 973 -2.95 15.60 26.57
CA THR A 973 -4.17 14.91 27.01
C THR A 973 -4.11 14.62 28.50
N ARG A 974 -3.00 14.07 29.00
CA ARG A 974 -2.81 13.76 30.43
C ARG A 974 -2.81 15.03 31.29
N TYR A 975 -2.21 16.10 30.79
CA TYR A 975 -2.23 17.41 31.46
C TYR A 975 -3.67 17.92 31.60
N ARG A 976 -4.50 17.80 30.58
CA ARG A 976 -5.92 18.18 30.62
C ARG A 976 -6.79 17.23 31.44
N TRP A 977 -6.34 15.98 31.64
CA TRP A 977 -6.91 15.04 32.62
C TRP A 977 -6.43 15.27 34.06
N ALA A 978 -5.62 16.30 34.33
CA ALA A 978 -5.13 16.63 35.67
C ALA A 978 -5.61 18.03 36.14
N PRO A 979 -5.76 18.27 37.45
CA PRO A 979 -6.10 19.60 37.99
C PRO A 979 -4.88 20.53 38.02
N MET A 980 -4.86 21.59 37.19
CA MET A 980 -3.62 22.35 36.89
C MET A 980 -3.84 23.83 36.40
N PRO A 981 -2.77 24.67 36.18
CA PRO A 981 -2.72 26.16 36.33
C PRO A 981 -3.43 27.04 35.25
N PRO A 982 -3.35 28.40 35.32
CA PRO A 982 -4.19 29.34 34.54
C PRO A 982 -3.87 29.42 33.04
N GLY A 983 -4.89 29.76 32.25
CA GLY A 983 -4.77 30.22 30.86
C GLY A 983 -5.28 31.66 30.70
N ARG A 984 -4.67 32.45 29.80
CA ARG A 984 -5.10 33.85 29.55
C ARG A 984 -6.44 33.89 28.79
N LEU A 985 -7.18 34.99 28.91
CA LEU A 985 -8.33 35.25 28.04
C LEU A 985 -7.85 35.54 26.61
N THR A 986 -8.37 34.80 25.64
CA THR A 986 -8.16 35.05 24.21
C THR A 986 -9.51 35.26 23.50
N PRO A 987 -9.54 35.86 22.30
CA PRO A 987 -10.77 35.99 21.50
C PRO A 987 -11.50 34.66 21.27
N GLU A 988 -10.75 33.56 21.10
CA GLU A 988 -11.30 32.21 20.93
C GLU A 988 -12.00 31.75 22.21
N LEU A 989 -11.38 31.99 23.38
CA LEU A 989 -11.96 31.68 24.68
C LEU A 989 -13.20 32.54 25.01
N LEU A 990 -13.32 33.74 24.43
CA LEU A 990 -14.49 34.59 24.64
C LEU A 990 -15.75 33.98 24.02
N SER A 991 -15.68 33.46 22.79
CA SER A 991 -16.81 32.76 22.16
C SER A 991 -17.26 31.54 22.97
N TRP A 992 -16.32 30.87 23.63
CA TRP A 992 -16.56 29.75 24.53
C TRP A 992 -17.31 30.15 25.79
N ILE A 993 -16.81 31.17 26.48
CA ILE A 993 -17.40 31.69 27.71
C ILE A 993 -18.83 32.19 27.44
N LEU A 994 -19.02 32.89 26.33
CA LEU A 994 -20.32 33.44 25.93
C LEU A 994 -21.25 32.40 25.30
N ARG A 995 -20.75 31.19 25.03
CA ARG A 995 -21.47 30.13 24.29
C ARG A 995 -22.05 30.66 22.97
N ALA A 996 -21.28 31.51 22.30
CA ALA A 996 -21.69 32.24 21.12
C ALA A 996 -21.20 31.53 19.84
N PRO A 997 -21.95 31.67 18.72
CA PRO A 997 -21.45 31.26 17.43
C PRO A 997 -20.34 32.22 16.96
N GLN A 998 -19.35 31.69 16.27
CA GLN A 998 -18.21 32.46 15.76
C GLN A 998 -17.92 32.07 14.32
N VAL A 999 -17.86 33.08 13.44
CA VAL A 999 -17.46 32.94 12.05
C VAL A 999 -16.03 33.47 11.88
N MET A 1000 -15.14 32.61 11.43
CA MET A 1000 -13.77 32.98 11.06
C MET A 1000 -13.69 33.20 9.55
N VAL A 1001 -13.20 34.37 9.16
CA VAL A 1001 -13.29 34.89 7.79
C VAL A 1001 -11.89 35.20 7.27
N PRO A 1002 -11.22 34.30 6.53
CA PRO A 1002 -10.02 34.67 5.80
C PRO A 1002 -10.39 35.73 4.76
N PHE A 1003 -9.66 36.85 4.73
CA PHE A 1003 -9.93 37.92 3.76
C PHE A 1003 -8.67 38.53 3.15
N ALA A 1004 -7.49 38.18 3.66
CA ALA A 1004 -6.20 38.58 3.13
C ALA A 1004 -5.13 37.56 3.52
N GLN A 1005 -3.91 37.75 2.99
CA GLN A 1005 -2.73 37.01 3.44
C GLN A 1005 -1.52 37.94 3.44
N LEU A 1006 -0.60 37.73 4.38
CA LEU A 1006 0.63 38.50 4.51
C LEU A 1006 1.84 37.59 4.38
N PRO A 1007 2.89 38.05 3.68
CA PRO A 1007 4.11 37.28 3.59
C PRO A 1007 4.91 37.29 4.90
N TYR A 1008 5.64 36.23 5.17
CA TYR A 1008 6.60 36.14 6.27
C TYR A 1008 7.80 35.28 5.87
N GLU A 1009 8.95 35.50 6.52
CA GLU A 1009 10.11 34.63 6.37
C GLU A 1009 10.01 33.47 7.36
N SER A 1010 9.84 32.26 6.83
CA SER A 1010 9.66 31.05 7.65
C SER A 1010 10.97 30.61 8.28
N THR A 1011 10.95 30.42 9.60
CA THR A 1011 12.11 29.87 10.33
C THR A 1011 12.29 28.37 10.09
N ILE A 1012 11.28 27.69 9.54
CA ILE A 1012 11.30 26.24 9.28
C ILE A 1012 11.82 25.98 7.86
N SER A 1013 11.17 26.55 6.84
CA SER A 1013 11.54 26.32 5.44
C SER A 1013 12.67 27.23 4.96
N GLN A 1014 12.96 28.32 5.68
CA GLN A 1014 13.89 29.38 5.25
C GLN A 1014 13.49 30.02 3.92
N ARG A 1015 12.18 30.06 3.65
CA ARG A 1015 11.57 30.68 2.47
C ARG A 1015 10.52 31.68 2.88
N LYS A 1016 10.22 32.58 1.95
CA LYS A 1016 9.06 33.45 2.02
C LYS A 1016 7.78 32.63 1.87
N GLU A 1017 6.98 32.61 2.92
CA GLU A 1017 5.68 31.94 3.00
C GLU A 1017 4.58 32.97 3.28
N TYR A 1018 3.31 32.52 3.39
CA TYR A 1018 2.15 33.39 3.58
C TYR A 1018 1.27 32.90 4.73
N HIS A 1019 0.88 33.82 5.61
CA HIS A 1019 -0.13 33.59 6.63
C HIS A 1019 -1.42 34.30 6.25
N ALA A 1020 -2.55 33.59 6.36
CA ALA A 1020 -3.86 34.20 6.18
C ALA A 1020 -4.19 35.13 7.35
N VAL A 1021 -4.86 36.23 7.03
CA VAL A 1021 -5.40 37.20 7.99
C VAL A 1021 -6.91 36.98 8.07
N TYR A 1022 -7.41 36.90 9.29
CA TYR A 1022 -8.81 36.58 9.57
C TYR A 1022 -9.53 37.72 10.25
N GLY A 1023 -10.78 37.94 9.85
CA GLY A 1023 -11.77 38.60 10.67
C GLY A 1023 -12.53 37.57 11.50
N SER A 1024 -12.79 37.88 12.75
CA SER A 1024 -13.62 37.07 13.65
C SER A 1024 -14.91 37.81 13.93
N VAL A 1025 -16.05 37.25 13.53
CA VAL A 1025 -17.38 37.80 13.77
C VAL A 1025 -18.14 36.87 14.71
N MET A 1026 -18.58 37.39 15.85
CA MET A 1026 -19.39 36.63 16.81
C MET A 1026 -20.84 37.14 16.79
N GLY A 1027 -21.78 36.21 16.85
CA GLY A 1027 -23.20 36.51 17.03
C GLY A 1027 -23.67 36.31 18.48
N PRO A 1028 -24.89 36.72 18.83
CA PRO A 1028 -25.54 36.24 20.05
C PRO A 1028 -25.79 34.72 19.95
N ALA A 1029 -25.94 34.05 21.09
CA ALA A 1029 -26.30 32.63 21.13
C ALA A 1029 -27.59 32.37 20.33
N GLY A 1030 -27.54 31.41 19.40
CA GLY A 1030 -28.63 31.11 18.46
C GLY A 1030 -28.74 32.07 17.27
N GLY A 1031 -27.78 32.98 17.09
CA GLY A 1031 -27.67 33.90 15.95
C GLY A 1031 -26.70 33.43 14.87
N ASP A 1032 -26.49 32.12 14.76
CA ASP A 1032 -25.53 31.45 13.86
C ASP A 1032 -25.72 31.86 12.38
N LEU A 1033 -26.95 31.82 11.89
CA LEU A 1033 -27.29 32.15 10.50
C LEU A 1033 -27.21 33.65 10.26
N SER A 1034 -27.57 34.46 11.25
CA SER A 1034 -27.44 35.92 11.18
C SER A 1034 -25.98 36.37 11.09
N ALA A 1035 -25.08 35.72 11.84
CA ALA A 1035 -23.64 36.00 11.78
C ALA A 1035 -23.07 35.65 10.40
N LEU A 1036 -23.43 34.48 9.85
CA LEU A 1036 -23.05 34.09 8.49
C LEU A 1036 -23.60 35.05 7.43
N TYR A 1037 -24.86 35.47 7.57
CA TYR A 1037 -25.51 36.42 6.66
C TYR A 1037 -24.77 37.76 6.65
N LEU A 1038 -24.47 38.33 7.81
CA LEU A 1038 -23.69 39.56 7.94
C LEU A 1038 -22.33 39.45 7.23
N VAL A 1039 -21.59 38.37 7.49
CA VAL A 1039 -20.27 38.17 6.88
C VAL A 1039 -20.37 38.11 5.37
N ARG A 1040 -21.33 37.35 4.84
CA ARG A 1040 -21.55 37.23 3.40
C ARG A 1040 -21.84 38.58 2.77
N GLU A 1041 -22.80 39.33 3.31
CA GLU A 1041 -23.17 40.65 2.81
C GLU A 1041 -21.99 41.64 2.92
N ALA A 1042 -21.17 41.55 3.96
CA ALA A 1042 -19.97 42.37 4.11
C ALA A 1042 -18.93 42.10 3.02
N LEU A 1043 -18.64 40.82 2.73
CA LEU A 1043 -17.71 40.44 1.66
C LEU A 1043 -18.23 40.85 0.28
N ASP A 1044 -19.51 40.62 0.01
CA ASP A 1044 -20.15 40.94 -1.26
C ASP A 1044 -20.17 42.48 -1.47
N THR A 1045 -20.54 43.24 -0.43
CA THR A 1045 -20.51 44.73 -0.44
C THR A 1045 -19.10 45.27 -0.66
N ALA A 1046 -18.10 44.66 -0.03
CA ALA A 1046 -16.70 45.05 -0.17
C ALA A 1046 -16.06 44.55 -1.48
N ARG A 1047 -16.76 43.74 -2.28
CA ARG A 1047 -16.23 43.06 -3.48
C ARG A 1047 -14.97 42.25 -3.17
N TRP A 1048 -14.93 41.63 -1.99
CA TRP A 1048 -13.83 40.77 -1.57
C TRP A 1048 -14.01 39.35 -2.09
N ARG A 1049 -12.89 38.64 -2.26
CA ARG A 1049 -12.93 37.24 -2.65
C ARG A 1049 -13.60 36.43 -1.53
N ASN A 1050 -14.68 35.72 -1.87
CA ASN A 1050 -15.47 34.88 -0.96
C ASN A 1050 -15.15 33.37 -1.11
N VAL A 1051 -14.01 33.08 -1.74
CA VAL A 1051 -13.45 31.74 -1.97
C VAL A 1051 -11.95 31.72 -1.68
N VAL A 1052 -11.47 30.68 -1.02
CA VAL A 1052 -10.06 30.40 -0.82
C VAL A 1052 -9.60 29.20 -1.64
N ASP A 1053 -8.33 29.21 -2.05
CA ASP A 1053 -7.75 28.20 -2.93
C ASP A 1053 -7.16 27.03 -2.13
N THR A 1054 -7.11 25.83 -2.73
CA THR A 1054 -6.36 24.70 -2.18
C THR A 1054 -4.86 24.88 -2.37
N GLY A 1055 -4.04 24.24 -1.53
CA GLY A 1055 -2.57 24.25 -1.67
C GLY A 1055 -1.89 25.23 -0.71
N PRO A 1056 -0.72 25.79 -1.04
CA PRO A 1056 0.06 26.60 -0.11
C PRO A 1056 -0.50 28.00 0.13
N LEU A 1057 -1.19 28.59 -0.85
CA LEU A 1057 -1.75 29.93 -0.76
C LEU A 1057 -3.27 29.88 -0.65
N ALA A 1058 -3.83 30.68 0.25
CA ALA A 1058 -5.28 30.80 0.42
C ALA A 1058 -5.89 31.77 -0.61
N PHE A 1059 -5.11 32.78 -0.99
CA PHE A 1059 -5.42 33.76 -2.02
C PHE A 1059 -4.30 33.79 -3.07
N PRO A 1060 -4.55 34.31 -4.29
CA PRO A 1060 -3.49 34.64 -5.22
C PRO A 1060 -2.41 35.50 -4.55
N GLN A 1061 -1.15 35.32 -4.95
CA GLN A 1061 0.00 35.96 -4.28
C GLN A 1061 -0.08 37.50 -4.26
N ASP A 1062 -0.70 38.07 -5.29
CA ASP A 1062 -0.91 39.50 -5.54
C ASP A 1062 -2.26 40.03 -5.01
N TYR A 1063 -3.09 39.16 -4.42
CA TYR A 1063 -4.40 39.56 -3.92
C TYR A 1063 -4.26 40.49 -2.71
N THR A 1064 -4.83 41.69 -2.85
CA THR A 1064 -5.03 42.64 -1.76
C THR A 1064 -6.52 42.98 -1.69
N PRO A 1065 -7.17 42.89 -0.51
CA PRO A 1065 -8.58 43.25 -0.40
C PRO A 1065 -8.78 44.74 -0.73
N PRO A 1066 -9.69 45.08 -1.67
CA PRO A 1066 -9.96 46.47 -2.02
C PRO A 1066 -10.54 47.26 -0.83
N ASP A 1067 -10.21 48.55 -0.73
CA ASP A 1067 -10.85 49.44 0.24
C ASP A 1067 -12.28 49.76 -0.21
N VAL A 1068 -13.26 49.35 0.58
CA VAL A 1068 -14.69 49.52 0.31
C VAL A 1068 -15.06 51.00 0.06
N ASN A 1069 -14.32 51.95 0.63
CA ASN A 1069 -14.57 53.38 0.44
C ASN A 1069 -14.05 53.91 -0.90
N LEU A 1070 -13.22 53.16 -1.62
CA LEU A 1070 -12.66 53.53 -2.92
C LEU A 1070 -13.42 52.87 -4.09
N LEU A 1071 -14.45 52.05 -3.79
CA LEU A 1071 -15.30 51.44 -4.80
C LEU A 1071 -16.22 52.49 -5.42
N ARG A 1072 -16.08 52.74 -6.74
CA ARG A 1072 -17.01 53.60 -7.49
C ARG A 1072 -18.40 52.97 -7.51
N THR A 1073 -19.43 53.78 -7.26
CA THR A 1073 -20.86 53.38 -7.21
C THR A 1073 -21.47 52.96 -8.56
N ASP A 1074 -20.74 53.11 -9.67
CA ASP A 1074 -21.36 53.26 -10.99
C ASP A 1074 -21.31 52.01 -11.87
N LEU A 1075 -21.00 50.84 -11.31
CA LEU A 1075 -21.12 49.57 -12.04
C LEU A 1075 -21.91 48.59 -11.19
N LYS A 1076 -23.25 48.69 -11.28
CA LYS A 1076 -24.16 47.57 -11.02
C LYS A 1076 -23.91 46.53 -12.11
N VAL A 1077 -23.45 45.34 -11.71
CA VAL A 1077 -23.48 44.12 -12.53
C VAL A 1077 -24.45 43.17 -11.85
#